data_AF-A0A2H0C2Q4-F1
#
_entry.id   AF-A0A2H0C2Q4-F1
#
_cell.length_a   1.000
_cell.length_b   1.000
_cell.length_c   1.000
_cell.angle_alpha   90.00
_cell.angle_beta   90.00
_cell.angle_gamma   90.00
#
_symmetry.space_group_name_H-M   'P 1'
#
loop_
_entity.id
_entity.type
_entity.pdbx_description
1 polymer ?
#
loop_
_entity_poly.entity_id
_entity_poly.type
_entity_poly.pdbx_seq_one_letter_code
_entity_poly.pdbx_strand_id
1 'polypeptide(L)'
;MIKKGFSWLLIILSVVVISGIGGGAYYLGTRSTSKTIPASPTKTKIITNTSPQPSVNKSQDPLFSGSLKKISDDLGLFKISDADKENGVPDSIVYFDAGIFTRGEFKGYTRILAIRPSEGPGPSLQFILATNDYKTYLLDDPNNKTTKYPESDWDNPYMYIDKTKISKTVALDSDHPKTINLEKPYGLIKEDSFLIEFEKSQSLVSPEKQLSFFAGGTDWGTGKGYSDKEKKSLDIRKKYLNSTTLVHVQDSTGLTFLYLLSSQKDIDDYLNKLPAYEQDLIAHKKQVVLFNEKKLKEYPTAPEYLTIPGMKTTKALSGLANDFYNTYESAFPGACGGTQSTFIIDLPKNDDLVSIPSSSVYPLYFLKDNKHPLYELAYQAKTDIDDETYKSVNDGKSKPSFDEYVAKHPLLIFKDAWGRWGVMGEFDIKLMGGCGKPVVYLYSEKPTDIHLSFLSSVSLNTQIPFYNNGWFVKAQPDGRLTDLQPQYTDCSKIDSLKFGSEYANNSCKTNNYPYIYWSGKSMENSYPKAEGGWVVERKNLKIFMDQKLKEIGLTEKESNDMTSYWIPKMNEKNSPYYRISFLTTKQMNEFVPMNVRPVPDSVLRVFLDFKPLNSKPIVDPIPQQFGKFNRHGFTLVEWGGLNL
;
A
#
# COMPACT_ATOMS: atom_id res chain seq x y z
N MET A 1 -2.97 19.25 -62.25
CA MET A 1 -4.41 19.18 -61.92
C MET A 1 -4.52 18.72 -60.47
N ILE A 2 -4.88 19.64 -59.57
CA ILE A 2 -6.16 19.67 -58.81
C ILE A 2 -6.13 18.63 -57.67
N LYS A 3 -5.76 18.98 -56.44
CA LYS A 3 -6.46 19.78 -55.38
C LYS A 3 -7.44 18.97 -54.51
N LYS A 4 -7.13 19.02 -53.20
CA LYS A 4 -7.98 19.28 -52.01
C LYS A 4 -8.98 18.22 -51.51
N GLY A 5 -8.93 18.04 -50.19
CA GLY A 5 -10.02 17.51 -49.36
C GLY A 5 -9.67 17.62 -47.86
N PHE A 6 -10.09 18.71 -47.23
CA PHE A 6 -9.88 19.08 -45.82
C PHE A 6 -11.22 18.91 -45.06
N SER A 7 -11.15 18.55 -43.76
CA SER A 7 -12.03 19.00 -42.65
C SER A 7 -13.48 18.49 -42.45
N TRP A 8 -13.73 17.77 -41.33
CA TRP A 8 -14.41 18.18 -40.06
C TRP A 8 -14.79 16.92 -39.25
N LEU A 9 -14.25 16.67 -38.04
CA LEU A 9 -14.60 17.21 -36.71
C LEU A 9 -15.96 16.72 -36.16
N LEU A 10 -15.92 15.81 -35.18
CA LEU A 10 -16.96 15.67 -34.16
C LEU A 10 -16.31 15.28 -32.82
N ILE A 11 -16.42 16.24 -31.91
CA ILE A 11 -16.08 16.27 -30.48
C ILE A 11 -17.17 15.54 -29.70
N ILE A 12 -16.80 14.65 -28.76
CA ILE A 12 -17.47 14.41 -27.45
C ILE A 12 -16.38 13.88 -26.49
N LEU A 13 -15.75 14.73 -25.67
CA LEU A 13 -16.01 15.00 -24.24
C LEU A 13 -15.97 13.78 -23.29
N SER A 14 -14.82 13.66 -22.61
CA SER A 14 -14.64 13.57 -21.15
C SER A 14 -15.39 12.50 -20.35
N VAL A 15 -14.64 11.55 -19.75
CA VAL A 15 -14.47 11.40 -18.29
C VAL A 15 -13.11 10.74 -18.05
N VAL A 16 -12.13 11.51 -17.60
CA VAL A 16 -10.89 10.99 -17.02
C VAL A 16 -11.17 10.84 -15.52
N VAL A 17 -11.42 9.62 -15.08
CA VAL A 17 -11.49 9.26 -13.65
C VAL A 17 -10.06 8.93 -13.22
N ILE A 18 -9.38 9.88 -12.59
CA ILE A 18 -8.09 9.62 -11.91
C ILE A 18 -8.43 9.30 -10.45
N SER A 19 -8.48 8.01 -10.15
CA SER A 19 -8.47 7.49 -8.79
C SER A 19 -7.02 7.30 -8.35
N GLY A 20 -6.51 8.18 -7.48
CA GLY A 20 -5.18 8.06 -6.87
C GLY A 20 -5.23 8.27 -5.37
N ILE A 21 -5.14 7.19 -4.59
CA ILE A 21 -4.87 7.20 -3.14
C ILE A 21 -3.78 6.15 -2.87
N GLY A 22 -2.76 6.52 -2.09
CA GLY A 22 -1.89 5.55 -1.38
C GLY A 22 -0.42 5.97 -1.33
N GLY A 23 -0.01 6.64 -0.24
CA GLY A 23 1.31 7.24 -0.02
C GLY A 23 2.43 6.28 0.43
N GLY A 24 3.67 6.78 0.33
CA GLY A 24 4.92 6.14 0.78
C GLY A 24 5.84 7.15 1.49
N ALA A 25 5.76 7.15 2.82
CA ALA A 25 6.81 7.11 3.85
C ALA A 25 8.09 8.00 3.87
N TYR A 26 8.65 8.09 5.10
CA TYR A 26 10.05 8.35 5.48
C TYR A 26 10.55 9.82 5.30
N TYR A 27 11.48 10.44 6.04
CA TYR A 27 12.24 10.22 7.27
C TYR A 27 13.26 11.37 7.39
N LEU A 28 13.66 11.86 8.59
CA LEU A 28 15.06 12.03 9.10
C LEU A 28 15.37 13.29 10.00
N GLY A 29 15.86 13.07 11.25
CA GLY A 29 16.26 14.12 12.24
C GLY A 29 17.75 14.46 12.46
N THR A 30 18.16 15.15 13.56
CA THR A 30 19.57 15.20 14.06
C THR A 30 19.70 15.56 15.56
N ARG A 31 20.79 15.06 16.17
CA ARG A 31 21.19 14.91 17.59
C ARG A 31 21.49 16.18 18.41
N SER A 32 21.35 16.06 19.75
CA SER A 32 22.39 16.47 20.72
C SER A 32 22.31 15.64 22.03
N THR A 33 23.47 15.47 22.65
CA THR A 33 23.84 14.55 23.73
C THR A 33 23.55 15.08 25.13
N SER A 34 23.12 14.22 26.09
CA SER A 34 23.68 14.17 27.46
C SER A 34 23.10 13.02 28.29
N LYS A 35 23.85 12.65 29.32
CA LYS A 35 23.87 11.42 30.11
C LYS A 35 22.71 11.26 31.12
N THR A 36 22.43 10.00 31.41
CA THR A 36 21.65 9.42 32.50
C THR A 36 22.03 9.88 33.91
N ILE A 37 21.07 9.88 34.85
CA ILE A 37 21.13 9.31 36.23
C ILE A 37 19.72 9.40 36.91
N PRO A 38 19.37 8.52 37.89
CA PRO A 38 18.05 7.89 38.00
C PRO A 38 17.07 8.46 39.05
N ALA A 39 15.87 7.89 39.00
CA ALA A 39 14.65 8.16 39.74
C ALA A 39 14.72 8.02 41.27
N SER A 40 13.96 8.86 41.99
CA SER A 40 12.96 8.40 42.99
C SER A 40 12.13 9.55 43.60
N PRO A 41 10.97 9.26 44.22
CA PRO A 41 9.78 10.10 44.16
C PRO A 41 9.58 10.96 45.42
N THR A 42 8.94 12.11 45.30
CA THR A 42 8.23 12.69 46.44
C THR A 42 7.04 13.55 46.01
N LYS A 43 5.98 13.41 46.82
CA LYS A 43 4.60 13.86 46.67
C LYS A 43 4.41 15.39 46.79
N THR A 44 3.52 15.89 45.95
CA THR A 44 2.57 17.02 46.12
C THR A 44 3.09 18.44 46.36
N LYS A 45 2.90 19.32 45.35
CA LYS A 45 2.18 20.59 45.49
C LYS A 45 1.75 21.08 44.11
N ILE A 46 0.44 21.26 43.91
CA ILE A 46 -0.12 21.89 42.71
C ILE A 46 0.27 23.35 42.76
N ILE A 47 1.24 23.71 41.93
CA ILE A 47 1.57 25.10 41.58
C ILE A 47 1.27 25.19 40.09
N THR A 48 0.25 25.98 39.75
CA THR A 48 -0.09 26.34 38.37
C THR A 48 1.03 27.21 37.80
N ASN A 49 2.07 26.56 37.27
CA ASN A 49 3.04 27.18 36.39
C ASN A 49 2.47 27.13 34.97
N THR A 50 1.81 28.21 34.56
CA THR A 50 1.65 28.56 33.15
C THR A 50 3.03 28.74 32.54
N SER A 51 3.53 27.71 31.86
CA SER A 51 4.63 27.86 30.92
C SER A 51 4.16 28.76 29.77
N PRO A 52 4.96 29.72 29.27
CA PRO A 52 4.51 30.60 28.22
C PRO A 52 4.24 29.77 26.96
N GLN A 53 3.00 29.81 26.47
CA GLN A 53 2.73 29.47 25.08
C GLN A 53 3.69 30.30 24.21
N PRO A 54 4.29 29.71 23.15
CA PRO A 54 4.85 30.55 22.10
C PRO A 54 3.74 31.47 21.62
N SER A 55 4.02 32.76 21.71
CA SER A 55 3.12 33.86 21.37
C SER A 55 2.34 33.57 20.08
N VAL A 56 1.01 33.66 20.19
CA VAL A 56 0.09 33.83 19.06
C VAL A 56 0.53 35.08 18.30
N ASN A 57 1.32 34.88 17.24
CA ASN A 57 1.83 35.97 16.43
C ASN A 57 0.86 36.22 15.26
N LYS A 58 0.35 37.46 15.22
CA LYS A 58 -0.28 38.23 14.14
C LYS A 58 -0.68 37.43 12.90
N SER A 59 -1.94 37.62 12.45
CA SER A 59 -2.43 37.33 11.10
C SER A 59 -1.39 37.69 10.05
N GLN A 60 -0.54 36.73 9.73
CA GLN A 60 0.51 36.86 8.75
C GLN A 60 -0.17 36.72 7.39
N ASP A 61 0.15 37.60 6.44
CA ASP A 61 -0.31 37.44 5.06
C ASP A 61 0.05 36.03 4.55
N PRO A 62 -0.65 35.48 3.54
CA PRO A 62 -0.29 34.17 2.97
C PRO A 62 1.18 34.09 2.61
N LEU A 63 1.84 32.95 2.90
CA LEU A 63 3.26 32.75 2.57
C LEU A 63 3.48 32.75 1.05
N PHE A 64 2.45 32.41 0.30
CA PHE A 64 2.47 32.35 -1.16
C PHE A 64 1.44 33.30 -1.78
N SER A 65 1.75 33.76 -2.98
CA SER A 65 0.81 34.49 -3.84
C SER A 65 0.66 33.76 -5.18
N GLY A 66 -0.46 34.00 -5.87
CA GLY A 66 -0.76 33.33 -7.14
C GLY A 66 -1.72 32.16 -6.97
N SER A 67 -1.67 31.22 -7.92
CA SER A 67 -2.53 30.03 -7.95
C SER A 67 -1.78 28.87 -8.57
N LEU A 68 -2.15 27.64 -8.16
CA LEU A 68 -1.60 26.41 -8.68
C LEU A 68 -1.91 26.31 -10.18
N LYS A 69 -0.88 26.18 -11.01
CA LYS A 69 -1.00 26.12 -12.46
C LYS A 69 -0.08 25.06 -13.03
N LYS A 70 -0.62 24.18 -13.87
CA LYS A 70 0.17 23.20 -14.62
C LYS A 70 1.12 23.94 -15.57
N ILE A 71 2.39 23.56 -15.54
CA ILE A 71 3.41 24.02 -16.48
C ILE A 71 3.39 23.07 -17.67
N SER A 72 3.32 23.61 -18.89
CA SER A 72 3.26 22.81 -20.13
C SER A 72 4.60 22.20 -20.50
N ASP A 73 5.68 22.89 -20.16
CA ASP A 73 7.03 22.56 -20.60
C ASP A 73 7.68 21.60 -19.60
N ASP A 74 8.45 20.64 -20.13
CA ASP A 74 9.30 19.80 -19.31
C ASP A 74 10.48 20.65 -18.78
N LEU A 75 10.57 20.77 -17.45
CA LEU A 75 11.64 21.50 -16.78
C LEU A 75 12.96 20.72 -16.76
N GLY A 76 12.95 19.45 -17.16
CA GLY A 76 14.12 18.58 -17.19
C GLY A 76 14.70 18.34 -15.80
N LEU A 77 13.84 18.24 -14.78
CA LEU A 77 14.23 18.08 -13.38
C LEU A 77 14.50 16.62 -12.99
N PHE A 78 13.91 15.67 -13.72
CA PHE A 78 14.05 14.25 -13.44
C PHE A 78 15.15 13.61 -14.29
N LYS A 79 15.94 12.73 -13.68
CA LYS A 79 16.77 11.78 -14.41
C LYS A 79 15.86 10.75 -15.05
N ILE A 80 16.07 10.51 -16.35
CA ILE A 80 15.30 9.56 -17.15
C ILE A 80 16.25 8.49 -17.66
N SER A 81 16.09 7.27 -17.14
CA SER A 81 16.80 6.08 -17.64
C SER A 81 16.19 5.58 -18.96
N ASP A 82 16.87 4.67 -19.67
CA ASP A 82 16.28 4.07 -20.87
C ASP A 82 15.05 3.22 -20.53
N ALA A 83 15.06 2.55 -19.38
CA ALA A 83 13.90 1.84 -18.86
C ALA A 83 12.70 2.79 -18.58
N ASP A 84 12.95 4.00 -18.10
CA ASP A 84 11.88 4.99 -17.89
C ASP A 84 11.20 5.39 -19.21
N LYS A 85 11.99 5.55 -20.28
CA LYS A 85 11.47 5.87 -21.62
C LYS A 85 10.61 4.74 -22.17
N GLU A 86 11.08 3.50 -22.06
CA GLU A 86 10.34 2.32 -22.49
C GLU A 86 9.02 2.15 -21.73
N ASN A 87 8.97 2.57 -20.47
CA ASN A 87 7.78 2.54 -19.62
C ASN A 87 6.89 3.79 -19.75
N GLY A 88 7.20 4.74 -20.63
CA GLY A 88 6.40 5.95 -20.84
C GLY A 88 6.38 6.90 -19.65
N VAL A 89 7.35 6.81 -18.73
CA VAL A 89 7.46 7.71 -17.58
C VAL A 89 7.56 9.17 -18.01
N PRO A 90 8.37 9.55 -19.03
CA PRO A 90 8.48 10.95 -19.46
C PRO A 90 7.15 11.59 -19.85
N ASP A 91 6.26 10.83 -20.50
CA ASP A 91 4.96 11.32 -20.97
C ASP A 91 3.98 11.63 -19.83
N SER A 92 4.27 11.14 -18.63
CA SER A 92 3.44 11.27 -17.43
C SER A 92 4.03 12.20 -16.38
N ILE A 93 5.19 12.81 -16.66
CA ILE A 93 5.79 13.83 -15.79
C ILE A 93 4.91 15.07 -15.82
N VAL A 94 4.66 15.64 -14.65
CA VAL A 94 3.90 16.88 -14.53
C VAL A 94 4.59 17.85 -13.59
N TYR A 95 4.64 19.11 -14.00
CA TYR A 95 5.11 20.22 -13.20
C TYR A 95 3.97 21.20 -12.92
N PHE A 96 3.97 21.78 -11.73
CA PHE A 96 3.07 22.85 -11.35
C PHE A 96 3.86 24.04 -10.80
N ASP A 97 3.50 25.24 -11.24
CA ASP A 97 3.75 26.47 -10.50
C ASP A 97 2.78 26.48 -9.32
N ALA A 98 3.33 26.49 -8.12
CA ALA A 98 2.60 26.45 -6.85
C ALA A 98 2.72 27.79 -6.09
N GLY A 99 2.85 28.90 -6.82
CA GLY A 99 2.85 30.26 -6.28
C GLY A 99 4.24 30.81 -5.93
N ILE A 100 4.28 32.10 -5.61
CA ILE A 100 5.50 32.86 -5.33
C ILE A 100 5.60 33.15 -3.83
N PHE A 101 6.76 32.85 -3.22
CA PHE A 101 7.05 33.20 -1.83
C PHE A 101 6.96 34.72 -1.60
N THR A 102 6.10 35.15 -0.68
CA THR A 102 5.84 36.59 -0.40
C THR A 102 6.79 37.18 0.66
N ARG A 103 7.40 36.31 1.47
CA ARG A 103 8.30 36.65 2.59
C ARG A 103 9.33 35.53 2.83
N GLY A 104 10.18 35.72 3.83
CA GLY A 104 11.23 34.77 4.20
C GLY A 104 12.50 34.90 3.35
N GLU A 105 13.44 33.98 3.54
CA GLU A 105 14.71 33.92 2.79
C GLU A 105 14.47 33.82 1.27
N PHE A 106 13.41 33.12 0.87
CA PHE A 106 13.10 32.81 -0.53
C PHE A 106 12.09 33.77 -1.16
N LYS A 107 11.86 34.95 -0.58
CA LYS A 107 10.93 35.95 -1.12
C LYS A 107 11.21 36.21 -2.61
N GLY A 108 10.18 36.10 -3.44
CA GLY A 108 10.25 36.30 -4.89
C GLY A 108 10.62 35.05 -5.69
N TYR A 109 10.97 33.93 -5.05
CA TYR A 109 11.10 32.65 -5.74
C TYR A 109 9.73 32.06 -6.05
N THR A 110 9.61 31.39 -7.19
CA THR A 110 8.46 30.55 -7.53
C THR A 110 8.64 29.16 -6.94
N ARG A 111 7.62 28.66 -6.25
CA ARG A 111 7.52 27.28 -5.76
C ARG A 111 7.06 26.37 -6.91
N ILE A 112 7.76 25.26 -7.10
CA ILE A 112 7.48 24.28 -8.14
C ILE A 112 7.15 22.94 -7.47
N LEU A 113 6.05 22.31 -7.88
CA LEU A 113 5.76 20.91 -7.58
C LEU A 113 6.10 20.07 -8.81
N ALA A 114 7.02 19.13 -8.65
CA ALA A 114 7.44 18.19 -9.68
C ALA A 114 6.94 16.79 -9.34
N ILE A 115 6.18 16.18 -10.27
CA ILE A 115 5.58 14.86 -10.09
C ILE A 115 6.00 13.95 -11.24
N ARG A 116 6.39 12.72 -10.93
CA ARG A 116 6.58 11.66 -11.93
C ARG A 116 6.00 10.33 -11.43
N PRO A 117 5.59 9.41 -12.32
CA PRO A 117 5.32 8.03 -11.93
C PRO A 117 6.52 7.40 -11.20
N SER A 118 6.23 6.55 -10.22
CA SER A 118 7.20 5.64 -9.62
C SER A 118 7.63 4.57 -10.63
N GLU A 119 8.81 3.95 -10.42
CA GLU A 119 9.33 2.82 -11.22
C GLU A 119 8.60 1.49 -10.90
N GLY A 120 7.29 1.57 -10.64
CA GLY A 120 6.44 0.46 -10.21
C GLY A 120 5.07 0.95 -9.72
N PRO A 121 4.14 0.04 -9.43
CA PRO A 121 2.90 0.34 -8.72
C PRO A 121 3.23 0.98 -7.36
N GLY A 122 2.93 2.26 -7.26
CA GLY A 122 3.27 3.09 -6.11
C GLY A 122 2.74 4.50 -6.37
N PRO A 123 2.63 5.33 -5.33
CA PRO A 123 2.31 6.73 -5.55
C PRO A 123 3.38 7.37 -6.43
N SER A 124 2.95 8.30 -7.28
CA SER A 124 3.89 9.15 -8.00
C SER A 124 4.91 9.76 -7.05
N LEU A 125 6.17 9.84 -7.48
CA LEU A 125 7.22 10.57 -6.76
C LEU A 125 6.95 12.06 -6.90
N GLN A 126 7.05 12.79 -5.79
CA GLN A 126 6.67 14.20 -5.71
C GLN A 126 7.76 14.98 -4.98
N PHE A 127 8.18 16.10 -5.57
CA PHE A 127 9.22 16.96 -5.02
C PHE A 127 8.78 18.42 -5.05
N ILE A 128 9.06 19.16 -3.99
CA ILE A 128 8.93 20.61 -3.96
C ILE A 128 10.29 21.23 -4.26
N LEU A 129 10.29 22.21 -5.14
CA LEU A 129 11.46 23.01 -5.49
C LEU A 129 11.12 24.51 -5.44
N ALA A 130 12.14 25.34 -5.46
CA ALA A 130 11.99 26.79 -5.66
C ALA A 130 12.97 27.30 -6.71
N THR A 131 12.56 28.27 -7.53
CA THR A 131 13.42 28.89 -8.55
C THR A 131 13.09 30.36 -8.75
N ASN A 132 14.03 31.16 -9.25
CA ASN A 132 13.81 32.54 -9.68
C ASN A 132 14.18 32.77 -11.16
N ASP A 133 14.71 31.76 -11.84
CA ASP A 133 15.22 31.86 -13.21
C ASP A 133 14.78 30.69 -14.12
N TYR A 134 14.12 29.67 -13.56
CA TYR A 134 13.72 28.41 -14.22
C TYR A 134 14.87 27.62 -14.85
N LYS A 135 16.12 27.95 -14.51
CA LYS A 135 17.33 27.27 -14.96
C LYS A 135 17.97 26.47 -13.83
N THR A 136 17.98 27.05 -12.64
CA THR A 136 18.52 26.44 -11.42
C THR A 136 17.47 26.43 -10.33
N TYR A 137 17.51 25.39 -9.49
CA TYR A 137 16.47 25.11 -8.52
C TYR A 137 17.06 24.88 -7.12
N LEU A 138 16.30 25.27 -6.11
CA LEU A 138 16.47 24.84 -4.73
C LEU A 138 15.59 23.61 -4.53
N LEU A 139 16.15 22.52 -4.00
CA LEU A 139 15.37 21.32 -3.70
C LEU A 139 14.96 21.33 -2.23
N ASP A 140 13.67 21.14 -1.96
CA ASP A 140 13.16 20.96 -0.60
C ASP A 140 13.59 19.61 -0.03
N ASP A 141 14.34 19.63 1.06
CA ASP A 141 14.84 18.46 1.77
C ASP A 141 14.76 18.68 3.29
N PRO A 142 13.54 18.82 3.85
CA PRO A 142 13.33 19.24 5.24
C PRO A 142 13.88 18.23 6.26
N ASN A 143 14.03 16.98 5.83
CA ASN A 143 14.57 15.92 6.65
C ASN A 143 16.06 15.63 6.34
N ASN A 144 16.70 16.37 5.43
CA ASN A 144 18.10 16.17 5.05
C ASN A 144 18.37 14.74 4.50
N LYS A 145 17.43 14.17 3.74
CA LYS A 145 17.57 12.86 3.07
C LYS A 145 18.76 12.81 2.14
N THR A 146 19.04 13.91 1.42
CA THR A 146 20.16 13.99 0.47
C THR A 146 21.53 13.81 1.11
N THR A 147 21.65 14.10 2.41
CA THR A 147 22.92 13.97 3.16
C THR A 147 23.00 12.69 3.99
N LYS A 148 21.85 12.13 4.38
CA LYS A 148 21.78 10.95 5.25
C LYS A 148 21.81 9.63 4.51
N TYR A 149 21.39 9.62 3.24
CA TYR A 149 21.42 8.46 2.36
C TYR A 149 22.41 8.64 1.21
N PRO A 150 23.05 7.57 0.71
CA PRO A 150 23.84 7.65 -0.51
C PRO A 150 22.93 7.96 -1.72
N GLU A 151 23.47 8.58 -2.78
CA GLU A 151 22.68 8.99 -3.96
C GLU A 151 22.05 7.80 -4.73
N SER A 152 22.53 6.58 -4.50
CA SER A 152 21.98 5.35 -5.05
C SER A 152 20.83 4.76 -4.22
N ASP A 153 20.52 5.34 -3.05
CA ASP A 153 19.40 4.91 -2.20
C ASP A 153 18.09 5.54 -2.71
N TRP A 154 17.03 4.74 -2.75
CA TRP A 154 15.69 5.17 -3.16
C TRP A 154 15.07 6.21 -2.22
N ASP A 155 15.57 6.34 -0.99
CA ASP A 155 15.19 7.45 -0.11
C ASP A 155 15.95 8.75 -0.42
N ASN A 156 17.04 8.73 -1.20
CA ASN A 156 17.75 9.95 -1.56
C ASN A 156 17.07 10.62 -2.78
N PRO A 157 16.62 11.88 -2.67
CA PRO A 157 16.03 12.61 -3.81
C PRO A 157 16.89 12.61 -5.08
N TYR A 158 18.22 12.64 -4.94
CA TYR A 158 19.15 12.60 -6.08
C TYR A 158 19.20 11.26 -6.80
N MET A 159 18.54 10.21 -6.29
CA MET A 159 18.26 9.01 -7.08
C MET A 159 17.36 9.33 -8.28
N TYR A 160 16.47 10.32 -8.17
CA TYR A 160 15.47 10.66 -9.19
C TYR A 160 15.65 12.05 -9.80
N ILE A 161 16.12 13.03 -9.02
CA ILE A 161 16.31 14.41 -9.45
C ILE A 161 17.68 14.59 -10.09
N ASP A 162 17.74 15.33 -11.20
CA ASP A 162 19.00 15.73 -11.84
C ASP A 162 19.71 16.77 -10.98
N LYS A 163 20.74 16.32 -10.25
CA LYS A 163 21.54 17.15 -9.37
C LYS A 163 22.19 18.34 -10.08
N THR A 164 22.44 18.27 -11.39
CA THR A 164 23.03 19.40 -12.14
C THR A 164 22.09 20.60 -12.25
N LYS A 165 20.79 20.40 -12.03
CA LYS A 165 19.76 21.45 -11.96
C LYS A 165 19.63 22.06 -10.55
N ILE A 166 20.19 21.41 -9.53
CA ILE A 166 20.00 21.78 -8.13
C ILE A 166 21.18 22.62 -7.64
N SER A 167 20.91 23.88 -7.34
CA SER A 167 21.90 24.81 -6.79
C SER A 167 22.18 24.57 -5.30
N LYS A 168 21.16 24.21 -4.53
CA LYS A 168 21.23 23.96 -3.08
C LYS A 168 20.04 23.12 -2.61
N THR A 169 20.26 22.28 -1.60
CA THR A 169 19.18 21.65 -0.81
C THR A 169 18.89 22.48 0.42
N VAL A 170 17.62 22.73 0.70
CA VAL A 170 17.14 23.58 1.80
C VAL A 170 15.88 22.99 2.40
N ALA A 171 15.50 23.42 3.61
CA ALA A 171 14.15 23.20 4.11
C ALA A 171 13.32 24.44 3.73
N LEU A 172 12.40 24.30 2.78
CA LEU A 172 11.53 25.41 2.37
C LEU A 172 10.42 25.64 3.39
N ASP A 173 10.05 26.91 3.57
CA ASP A 173 8.87 27.27 4.36
C ASP A 173 7.60 26.73 3.68
N SER A 174 6.59 26.34 4.47
CA SER A 174 5.30 25.85 3.98
C SER A 174 4.15 26.34 4.84
N ASP A 175 3.00 26.59 4.21
CA ASP A 175 1.73 26.88 4.90
C ASP A 175 1.12 25.62 5.54
N HIS A 176 1.62 24.43 5.20
CA HIS A 176 1.11 23.14 5.68
C HIS A 176 1.94 22.63 6.87
N PRO A 177 1.52 22.89 8.12
CA PRO A 177 2.26 22.45 9.29
C PRO A 177 2.23 20.92 9.40
N LYS A 178 3.25 20.33 10.05
CA LYS A 178 3.32 18.87 10.26
C LYS A 178 2.12 18.33 11.05
N THR A 179 1.62 19.11 12.00
CA THR A 179 0.42 18.81 12.77
C THR A 179 -0.51 20.01 12.83
N ILE A 180 -1.81 19.75 12.89
CA ILE A 180 -2.84 20.75 13.08
C ILE A 180 -3.68 20.34 14.29
N ASN A 181 -3.71 21.17 15.31
CA ASN A 181 -4.61 20.98 16.45
C ASN A 181 -6.03 21.37 16.03
N LEU A 182 -6.99 20.47 16.19
CA LEU A 182 -8.39 20.77 15.87
C LEU A 182 -9.13 21.20 17.14
N GLU A 183 -9.32 20.25 18.05
CA GLU A 183 -9.97 20.42 19.35
C GLU A 183 -9.32 19.43 20.32
N LYS A 184 -9.21 19.70 21.62
CA LYS A 184 -8.73 18.65 22.54
C LYS A 184 -9.86 17.61 22.70
N PRO A 185 -9.68 16.33 22.28
CA PRO A 185 -8.41 15.59 22.18
C PRO A 185 -7.95 15.18 20.76
N TYR A 186 -8.42 15.79 19.68
CA TYR A 186 -8.10 15.51 18.28
C TYR A 186 -7.01 16.40 17.67
N GLY A 187 -6.26 15.82 16.75
CA GLY A 187 -5.35 16.51 15.87
C GLY A 187 -5.28 15.85 14.50
N LEU A 188 -4.65 16.54 13.57
CA LEU A 188 -4.29 16.01 12.26
C LEU A 188 -2.77 15.87 12.15
N ILE A 189 -2.32 14.76 11.59
CA ILE A 189 -0.94 14.58 11.14
C ILE A 189 -0.88 14.62 9.62
N LYS A 190 0.10 15.33 9.06
CA LYS A 190 0.31 15.43 7.62
C LYS A 190 0.88 14.10 7.06
N GLU A 191 0.31 13.61 5.97
CA GLU A 191 0.74 12.37 5.26
C GLU A 191 1.73 12.64 4.10
N ASP A 192 2.20 13.90 3.95
CA ASP A 192 3.17 14.35 2.94
C ASP A 192 2.89 13.88 1.49
N SER A 193 1.61 13.76 1.15
CA SER A 193 1.11 13.46 -0.19
C SER A 193 0.27 14.60 -0.71
N PHE A 194 0.51 14.99 -1.97
CA PHE A 194 -0.14 16.13 -2.60
C PHE A 194 -1.31 15.71 -3.47
N LEU A 195 -2.32 16.57 -3.55
CA LEU A 195 -3.43 16.44 -4.47
C LEU A 195 -3.45 17.64 -5.41
N ILE A 196 -3.32 17.35 -6.69
CA ILE A 196 -3.41 18.34 -7.78
C ILE A 196 -4.84 18.43 -8.34
N GLU A 197 -5.62 17.37 -8.15
CA GLU A 197 -7.01 17.26 -8.59
C GLU A 197 -7.81 16.53 -7.51
N PHE A 198 -8.66 17.29 -6.81
CA PHE A 198 -9.73 16.72 -5.99
C PHE A 198 -10.95 17.62 -6.17
N GLU A 199 -12.12 17.02 -6.39
CA GLU A 199 -13.36 17.78 -6.35
C GLU A 199 -13.54 18.32 -4.93
N LYS A 200 -14.01 19.58 -4.82
CA LYS A 200 -14.35 20.16 -3.52
C LYS A 200 -15.48 19.33 -2.90
N SER A 201 -15.09 18.43 -2.02
CA SER A 201 -15.98 17.72 -1.12
C SER A 201 -16.54 18.70 -0.08
N GLN A 202 -17.29 18.18 0.90
CA GLN A 202 -17.82 18.99 1.98
C GLN A 202 -16.71 19.79 2.67
N SER A 203 -16.81 21.13 2.60
CA SER A 203 -15.93 22.03 3.35
C SER A 203 -16.09 21.81 4.86
N LEU A 204 -14.97 21.79 5.54
CA LEU A 204 -14.86 21.64 6.99
C LEU A 204 -14.46 22.97 7.62
N VAL A 205 -14.79 23.14 8.91
CA VAL A 205 -14.35 24.30 9.66
C VAL A 205 -12.83 24.22 9.83
N SER A 206 -12.15 25.26 9.37
CA SER A 206 -10.71 25.38 9.52
C SER A 206 -10.36 26.07 10.84
N PRO A 207 -9.50 25.47 11.69
CA PRO A 207 -8.91 26.18 12.82
C PRO A 207 -7.82 27.18 12.38
N GLU A 208 -7.30 27.04 11.16
CA GLU A 208 -6.22 27.84 10.59
C GLU A 208 -6.75 28.77 9.50
N LYS A 209 -6.77 30.09 9.75
CA LYS A 209 -7.41 31.07 8.85
C LYS A 209 -6.87 31.09 7.41
N GLN A 210 -5.64 30.61 7.20
CA GLN A 210 -4.96 30.62 5.89
C GLN A 210 -5.15 29.32 5.11
N LEU A 211 -5.72 28.30 5.75
CA LEU A 211 -5.90 26.97 5.17
C LEU A 211 -7.38 26.66 5.04
N SER A 212 -7.75 26.01 3.93
CA SER A 212 -9.10 25.52 3.68
C SER A 212 -9.14 24.00 3.85
N PHE A 213 -10.14 23.50 4.56
CA PHE A 213 -10.23 22.08 4.93
C PHE A 213 -11.43 21.45 4.23
N PHE A 214 -11.25 20.23 3.74
CA PHE A 214 -12.28 19.47 3.05
C PHE A 214 -12.28 18.01 3.50
N ALA A 215 -13.46 17.40 3.58
CA ALA A 215 -13.60 15.99 3.93
C ALA A 215 -13.04 15.06 2.84
N GLY A 216 -12.30 14.01 3.19
CA GLY A 216 -11.85 13.02 2.21
C GLY A 216 -13.03 12.29 1.58
N GLY A 217 -13.19 12.37 0.26
CA GLY A 217 -14.26 11.68 -0.47
C GLY A 217 -13.99 10.19 -0.65
N THR A 218 -15.03 9.43 -0.99
CA THR A 218 -14.92 8.01 -1.35
C THR A 218 -15.60 7.76 -2.69
N ASP A 219 -14.87 7.29 -3.70
CA ASP A 219 -15.46 6.78 -4.93
C ASP A 219 -15.67 5.27 -4.82
N TRP A 220 -16.94 4.87 -4.73
CA TRP A 220 -17.34 3.46 -4.68
C TRP A 220 -17.51 2.83 -6.08
N GLY A 221 -17.40 3.64 -7.14
CA GLY A 221 -17.57 3.21 -8.52
C GLY A 221 -19.02 2.86 -8.89
N THR A 222 -19.18 2.34 -10.10
CA THR A 222 -20.51 2.08 -10.69
C THR A 222 -21.07 0.69 -10.36
N GLY A 223 -20.26 -0.23 -9.82
CA GLY A 223 -20.66 -1.63 -9.60
C GLY A 223 -20.83 -2.45 -10.89
N LYS A 224 -20.32 -1.96 -12.03
CA LYS A 224 -20.39 -2.70 -13.30
C LYS A 224 -19.63 -4.03 -13.19
N GLY A 225 -20.32 -5.13 -13.49
CA GLY A 225 -19.76 -6.49 -13.40
C GLY A 225 -19.74 -7.08 -11.99
N TYR A 226 -20.40 -6.45 -11.02
CA TYR A 226 -20.59 -7.03 -9.67
C TYR A 226 -21.70 -8.08 -9.66
N SER A 227 -21.53 -9.13 -8.87
CA SER A 227 -22.59 -10.06 -8.49
C SER A 227 -23.67 -9.38 -7.65
N ASP A 228 -24.83 -10.02 -7.45
CA ASP A 228 -25.91 -9.43 -6.66
C ASP A 228 -25.51 -9.19 -5.20
N LYS A 229 -24.67 -10.07 -4.64
CA LYS A 229 -24.10 -9.89 -3.31
C LYS A 229 -23.21 -8.64 -3.25
N GLU A 230 -22.32 -8.47 -4.22
CA GLU A 230 -21.41 -7.33 -4.29
C GLU A 230 -22.15 -6.01 -4.57
N LYS A 231 -23.21 -6.05 -5.38
CA LYS A 231 -24.11 -4.91 -5.58
C LYS A 231 -24.82 -4.53 -4.28
N LYS A 232 -25.32 -5.51 -3.52
CA LYS A 232 -25.92 -5.26 -2.20
C LYS A 232 -24.91 -4.61 -1.25
N SER A 233 -23.68 -5.12 -1.17
CA SER A 233 -22.62 -4.51 -0.36
C SER A 233 -22.28 -3.09 -0.84
N LEU A 234 -22.25 -2.85 -2.16
CA LEU A 234 -22.04 -1.54 -2.76
C LEU A 234 -23.17 -0.56 -2.40
N ASP A 235 -24.42 -1.00 -2.43
CA ASP A 235 -25.58 -0.19 -2.07
C ASP A 235 -25.53 0.21 -0.59
N ILE A 236 -25.13 -0.72 0.30
CA ILE A 236 -24.91 -0.42 1.72
C ILE A 236 -23.80 0.63 1.87
N ARG A 237 -22.66 0.45 1.16
CA ARG A 237 -21.55 1.42 1.19
C ARG A 237 -22.01 2.80 0.74
N LYS A 238 -22.67 2.92 -0.42
CA LYS A 238 -23.18 4.20 -0.95
C LYS A 238 -24.22 4.84 -0.04
N LYS A 239 -25.05 4.04 0.62
CA LYS A 239 -26.11 4.54 1.52
C LYS A 239 -25.55 5.08 2.83
N TYR A 240 -24.58 4.39 3.42
CA TYR A 240 -24.14 4.67 4.79
C TYR A 240 -22.74 5.27 4.89
N LEU A 241 -21.87 5.15 3.87
CA LEU A 241 -20.47 5.57 3.91
C LEU A 241 -20.19 6.62 2.83
N ASN A 242 -20.02 7.88 3.24
CA ASN A 242 -19.95 9.02 2.30
C ASN A 242 -18.54 9.66 2.21
N SER A 243 -17.75 9.56 3.27
CA SER A 243 -16.42 10.19 3.35
C SER A 243 -15.54 9.43 4.35
N THR A 244 -14.36 9.97 4.63
CA THR A 244 -13.45 9.43 5.62
C THR A 244 -12.95 10.48 6.61
N THR A 245 -12.21 10.01 7.61
CA THR A 245 -11.44 10.83 8.53
C THR A 245 -10.12 11.33 7.93
N LEU A 246 -9.86 11.04 6.65
CA LEU A 246 -8.84 11.72 5.86
C LEU A 246 -9.34 13.12 5.53
N VAL A 247 -8.46 14.11 5.61
CA VAL A 247 -8.79 15.52 5.44
C VAL A 247 -7.86 16.11 4.39
N HIS A 248 -8.44 16.81 3.42
CA HIS A 248 -7.68 17.52 2.40
C HIS A 248 -7.53 18.96 2.87
N VAL A 249 -6.29 19.39 3.08
CA VAL A 249 -5.97 20.74 3.55
C VAL A 249 -5.30 21.49 2.42
N GLN A 250 -5.87 22.63 2.05
CA GLN A 250 -5.51 23.43 0.89
C GLN A 250 -4.97 24.80 1.33
N ASP A 251 -3.84 25.22 0.77
CA ASP A 251 -3.30 26.56 0.98
C ASP A 251 -3.92 27.61 0.03
N SER A 252 -3.53 28.88 0.21
CA SER A 252 -4.02 30.02 -0.56
C SER A 252 -3.82 29.92 -2.08
N THR A 253 -2.86 29.09 -2.54
CA THR A 253 -2.59 28.89 -3.96
C THR A 253 -3.46 27.79 -4.57
N GLY A 254 -4.07 26.96 -3.75
CA GLY A 254 -4.80 25.76 -4.17
C GLY A 254 -4.02 24.46 -4.01
N LEU A 255 -2.73 24.52 -3.64
CA LEU A 255 -1.93 23.32 -3.36
C LEU A 255 -2.48 22.61 -2.11
N THR A 256 -2.66 21.30 -2.22
CA THR A 256 -3.38 20.51 -1.22
C THR A 256 -2.55 19.36 -0.71
N PHE A 257 -2.57 19.15 0.60
CA PHE A 257 -1.94 18.03 1.30
C PHE A 257 -2.99 17.15 1.97
N LEU A 258 -2.65 15.86 2.12
CA LEU A 258 -3.41 14.92 2.91
C LEU A 258 -3.06 14.99 4.40
N TYR A 259 -4.09 14.93 5.23
CA TYR A 259 -3.99 14.92 6.68
C TYR A 259 -4.85 13.80 7.26
N LEU A 260 -4.30 13.06 8.21
CA LEU A 260 -4.98 11.96 8.89
C LEU A 260 -5.43 12.40 10.29
N LEU A 261 -6.71 12.22 10.57
CA LEU A 261 -7.28 12.43 11.91
C LEU A 261 -6.89 11.31 12.87
N SER A 262 -6.42 11.73 14.04
CA SER A 262 -6.18 10.85 15.18
C SER A 262 -6.33 11.60 16.50
N SER A 263 -6.16 10.91 17.62
CA SER A 263 -6.06 11.59 18.92
C SER A 263 -4.73 12.34 18.99
N GLN A 264 -4.74 13.51 19.62
CA GLN A 264 -3.53 14.31 19.84
C GLN A 264 -2.46 13.51 20.59
N LYS A 265 -2.90 12.67 21.54
CA LYS A 265 -2.00 11.79 22.29
C LYS A 265 -1.27 10.80 21.35
N ASP A 266 -1.99 10.14 20.44
CA ASP A 266 -1.38 9.17 19.53
C ASP A 266 -0.45 9.85 18.52
N ILE A 267 -0.79 11.06 18.08
CA ILE A 267 0.08 11.90 17.25
C ILE A 267 1.37 12.25 18.01
N ASP A 268 1.26 12.73 19.24
CA ASP A 268 2.40 13.08 20.08
C ASP A 268 3.29 11.85 20.33
N ASP A 269 2.69 10.69 20.67
CA ASP A 269 3.42 9.43 20.87
C ASP A 269 4.15 8.95 19.61
N TYR A 270 3.52 9.08 18.43
CA TYR A 270 4.16 8.78 17.15
C TYR A 270 5.34 9.71 16.87
N LEU A 271 5.14 11.03 16.99
CA LEU A 271 6.17 12.02 16.72
C LEU A 271 7.35 11.92 17.68
N ASN A 272 7.12 11.55 18.94
CA ASN A 272 8.17 11.31 19.92
C ASN A 272 9.03 10.09 19.58
N LYS A 273 8.42 9.04 19.02
CA LYS A 273 9.13 7.80 18.62
C LYS A 273 9.79 7.90 17.25
N LEU A 274 9.24 8.73 16.36
CA LEU A 274 9.67 8.83 14.97
C LEU A 274 11.19 9.05 14.87
N PRO A 275 11.82 10.08 15.46
CA PRO A 275 13.27 10.32 15.35
C PRO A 275 14.18 9.16 15.75
N ALA A 276 13.76 8.31 16.70
CA ALA A 276 14.52 7.14 17.11
C ALA A 276 14.40 6.03 16.06
N TYR A 277 13.16 5.73 15.64
CA TYR A 277 12.89 4.82 14.53
C TYR A 277 13.72 5.23 13.31
N GLU A 278 13.56 6.48 12.85
CA GLU A 278 14.66 7.39 12.44
C GLU A 278 16.05 6.83 12.18
N GLN A 279 16.75 6.66 13.28
CA GLN A 279 18.13 6.29 13.28
C GLN A 279 18.28 4.78 13.12
N ASP A 280 17.33 4.01 13.64
CA ASP A 280 17.36 2.55 13.60
C ASP A 280 17.23 2.03 12.16
N LEU A 281 16.38 2.60 11.30
CA LEU A 281 16.30 2.16 9.90
C LEU A 281 17.54 2.59 9.10
N ILE A 282 18.11 3.77 9.34
CA ILE A 282 19.39 4.15 8.72
C ILE A 282 20.49 3.17 9.15
N ALA A 283 20.56 2.86 10.45
CA ALA A 283 21.53 1.92 10.98
C ALA A 283 21.33 0.53 10.37
N HIS A 284 20.09 0.07 10.27
CA HIS A 284 19.72 -1.17 9.60
C HIS A 284 20.16 -1.16 8.13
N LYS A 285 19.84 -0.12 7.35
CA LYS A 285 20.31 0.01 5.94
C LYS A 285 21.83 -0.02 5.83
N LYS A 286 22.56 0.64 6.73
CA LYS A 286 24.04 0.58 6.77
C LYS A 286 24.55 -0.81 7.10
N GLN A 287 23.93 -1.50 8.05
CA GLN A 287 24.25 -2.88 8.37
C GLN A 287 23.96 -3.80 7.17
N VAL A 288 22.86 -3.57 6.44
CA VAL A 288 22.54 -4.28 5.20
C VAL A 288 23.64 -4.10 4.16
N VAL A 289 24.17 -2.89 3.97
CA VAL A 289 25.30 -2.64 3.08
C VAL A 289 26.55 -3.40 3.55
N LEU A 290 26.92 -3.30 4.83
CA LEU A 290 28.08 -4.02 5.39
C LEU A 290 27.95 -5.54 5.24
N PHE A 291 26.74 -6.04 5.42
CA PHE A 291 26.41 -7.42 5.22
C PHE A 291 26.53 -7.83 3.73
N ASN A 292 26.04 -7.02 2.79
CA ASN A 292 26.19 -7.24 1.35
C ASN A 292 27.67 -7.20 0.91
N GLU A 293 28.49 -6.38 1.58
CA GLU A 293 29.95 -6.34 1.45
C GLU A 293 30.67 -7.50 2.17
N LYS A 294 29.93 -8.45 2.76
CA LYS A 294 30.43 -9.60 3.53
C LYS A 294 31.22 -9.25 4.80
N LYS A 295 31.02 -8.05 5.34
CA LYS A 295 31.62 -7.59 6.61
C LYS A 295 30.79 -7.98 7.85
N LEU A 296 29.53 -8.39 7.67
CA LEU A 296 28.68 -8.99 8.71
C LEU A 296 28.32 -10.43 8.33
N LYS A 297 28.22 -11.32 9.34
CA LYS A 297 27.90 -12.74 9.14
C LYS A 297 26.39 -13.02 9.07
N GLU A 298 25.59 -12.23 9.78
CA GLU A 298 24.14 -12.40 9.90
C GLU A 298 23.40 -11.19 9.34
N TYR A 299 22.21 -11.43 8.78
CA TYR A 299 21.38 -10.35 8.26
C TYR A 299 20.88 -9.50 9.43
N PRO A 300 21.05 -8.17 9.40
CA PRO A 300 20.56 -7.33 10.48
C PRO A 300 19.04 -7.45 10.62
N THR A 301 18.53 -7.45 11.84
CA THR A 301 17.07 -7.41 12.08
C THR A 301 16.56 -6.01 11.75
N ALA A 302 15.45 -5.92 11.02
CA ALA A 302 14.79 -4.64 10.75
C ALA A 302 14.15 -4.09 12.03
N PRO A 303 14.13 -2.75 12.23
CA PRO A 303 13.39 -2.17 13.35
C PRO A 303 11.90 -2.47 13.21
N GLU A 304 11.23 -2.60 14.36
CA GLU A 304 9.77 -2.76 14.40
C GLU A 304 9.10 -1.55 13.72
N TYR A 305 8.12 -1.82 12.85
CA TYR A 305 7.47 -0.79 12.07
C TYR A 305 6.73 0.22 12.97
N LEU A 306 7.11 1.49 12.86
CA LEU A 306 6.42 2.56 13.57
C LEU A 306 5.07 2.84 12.89
N THR A 307 3.99 2.39 13.53
CA THR A 307 2.64 2.54 12.99
C THR A 307 2.19 4.00 13.00
N ILE A 308 1.71 4.49 11.85
CA ILE A 308 1.11 5.82 11.71
C ILE A 308 -0.14 5.94 12.59
N PRO A 309 -0.35 7.06 13.29
CA PRO A 309 -1.51 7.26 14.16
C PRO A 309 -2.78 7.41 13.32
N GLY A 310 -3.89 6.84 13.77
CA GLY A 310 -5.19 6.91 13.10
C GLY A 310 -6.32 6.77 14.12
N MET A 311 -7.56 6.66 13.66
CA MET A 311 -8.70 6.39 14.55
C MET A 311 -8.75 4.91 14.91
N LYS A 312 -8.27 4.58 16.11
CA LYS A 312 -8.24 3.22 16.64
C LYS A 312 -8.30 3.22 18.17
N THR A 313 -8.70 2.09 18.75
CA THR A 313 -8.65 1.90 20.19
C THR A 313 -8.54 0.42 20.55
N THR A 314 -8.18 0.16 21.80
CA THR A 314 -8.21 -1.19 22.38
C THR A 314 -9.12 -1.20 23.59
N LYS A 315 -9.64 -2.37 23.94
CA LYS A 315 -10.42 -2.57 25.16
C LYS A 315 -9.68 -2.09 26.41
N ALA A 316 -8.37 -2.34 26.49
CA ALA A 316 -7.55 -1.90 27.61
C ALA A 316 -7.44 -0.37 27.70
N LEU A 317 -7.31 0.33 26.56
CA LEU A 317 -7.21 1.80 26.53
C LEU A 317 -8.56 2.48 26.78
N SER A 318 -9.64 1.90 26.28
CA SER A 318 -11.00 2.46 26.36
C SER A 318 -11.81 1.98 27.56
N GLY A 319 -11.31 1.01 28.32
CA GLY A 319 -12.02 0.44 29.48
C GLY A 319 -13.32 -0.26 29.10
N LEU A 320 -13.40 -0.81 27.88
CA LEU A 320 -14.59 -1.53 27.41
C LEU A 320 -14.81 -2.81 28.22
N ALA A 321 -16.08 -3.21 28.34
CA ALA A 321 -16.47 -4.42 29.05
C ALA A 321 -16.01 -5.71 28.33
N ASN A 322 -16.10 -6.84 29.02
CA ASN A 322 -15.56 -8.13 28.54
C ASN A 322 -16.28 -8.71 27.32
N ASP A 323 -17.50 -8.26 27.06
CA ASP A 323 -18.31 -8.59 25.90
C ASP A 323 -17.83 -7.91 24.61
N PHE A 324 -16.89 -6.95 24.67
CA PHE A 324 -16.28 -6.33 23.50
C PHE A 324 -14.99 -7.05 23.03
N TYR A 325 -14.70 -6.92 21.72
CA TYR A 325 -13.39 -7.29 21.13
C TYR A 325 -12.22 -6.51 21.75
N ASN A 326 -10.99 -7.01 21.57
CA ASN A 326 -9.81 -6.42 22.18
C ASN A 326 -9.28 -5.21 21.41
N THR A 327 -9.41 -5.21 20.08
CA THR A 327 -8.84 -4.21 19.17
C THR A 327 -9.89 -3.71 18.19
N TYR A 328 -9.86 -2.40 17.94
CA TYR A 328 -10.75 -1.73 17.00
C TYR A 328 -9.96 -0.74 16.14
N GLU A 329 -10.08 -0.88 14.82
CA GLU A 329 -9.40 -0.05 13.82
C GLU A 329 -10.35 0.23 12.63
N SER A 330 -9.88 0.11 11.39
CA SER A 330 -10.74 0.29 10.20
C SER A 330 -11.89 -0.72 10.17
N ALA A 331 -13.12 -0.21 10.09
CA ALA A 331 -14.34 -1.03 10.15
C ALA A 331 -14.57 -1.91 8.93
N PHE A 332 -14.11 -1.46 7.76
CA PHE A 332 -14.32 -2.14 6.49
C PHE A 332 -12.97 -2.28 5.77
N PRO A 333 -12.04 -3.06 6.34
CA PRO A 333 -10.70 -3.20 5.77
C PRO A 333 -10.80 -3.82 4.37
N GLY A 334 -10.06 -3.26 3.42
CA GLY A 334 -9.97 -3.80 2.07
C GLY A 334 -9.15 -5.09 2.01
N ALA A 335 -9.03 -5.67 0.81
CA ALA A 335 -8.04 -6.72 0.55
C ALA A 335 -6.66 -6.23 1.03
N CYS A 336 -5.91 -7.11 1.70
CA CYS A 336 -4.61 -6.79 2.27
C CYS A 336 -4.57 -5.86 3.51
N GLY A 337 -5.67 -5.58 4.21
CA GLY A 337 -5.65 -5.16 5.64
C GLY A 337 -4.73 -3.98 6.03
N GLY A 338 -4.50 -3.00 5.15
CA GLY A 338 -3.72 -1.80 5.46
C GLY A 338 -4.47 -0.85 6.41
N THR A 339 -3.73 -0.07 7.20
CA THR A 339 -4.29 0.93 8.13
C THR A 339 -4.76 2.16 7.36
N GLN A 340 -6.08 2.24 7.20
CA GLN A 340 -6.81 3.26 6.43
C GLN A 340 -7.37 4.34 7.35
N SER A 341 -7.62 5.54 6.80
CA SER A 341 -8.59 6.47 7.38
C SER A 341 -9.92 5.76 7.68
N THR A 342 -10.56 6.11 8.78
CA THR A 342 -11.86 5.55 9.17
C THR A 342 -12.98 6.15 8.32
N PHE A 343 -14.02 5.37 8.03
CA PHE A 343 -15.19 5.87 7.32
C PHE A 343 -16.06 6.74 8.23
N ILE A 344 -16.58 7.82 7.64
CA ILE A 344 -17.67 8.60 8.19
C ILE A 344 -18.98 7.93 7.77
N ILE A 345 -19.82 7.66 8.76
CA ILE A 345 -21.15 7.09 8.58
C ILE A 345 -22.21 8.18 8.52
N ASP A 346 -23.15 8.03 7.60
CA ASP A 346 -24.38 8.81 7.54
C ASP A 346 -25.53 7.93 8.02
N LEU A 347 -25.99 8.17 9.25
CA LEU A 347 -27.06 7.41 9.88
C LEU A 347 -28.40 8.16 9.71
N PRO A 348 -29.42 7.55 9.07
CA PRO A 348 -30.80 8.01 9.13
C PRO A 348 -31.23 8.40 10.55
N LYS A 349 -32.11 9.41 10.67
CA LYS A 349 -32.61 9.91 11.98
C LYS A 349 -33.25 8.85 12.88
N ASN A 350 -33.68 7.72 12.32
CA ASN A 350 -34.33 6.63 13.02
C ASN A 350 -33.34 5.55 13.51
N ASP A 351 -32.05 5.66 13.17
CA ASP A 351 -31.03 4.71 13.60
C ASP A 351 -30.57 5.08 15.01
N ASP A 352 -31.04 4.31 15.99
CA ASP A 352 -30.71 4.53 17.40
C ASP A 352 -29.27 4.11 17.71
N LEU A 353 -28.54 5.00 18.38
CA LEU A 353 -27.24 4.73 18.98
C LEU A 353 -27.38 4.55 20.49
N VAL A 354 -26.68 3.55 21.04
CA VAL A 354 -26.59 3.32 22.48
C VAL A 354 -25.21 3.73 22.96
N SER A 355 -25.15 4.60 23.96
CA SER A 355 -23.89 5.05 24.56
C SER A 355 -23.21 3.93 25.33
N ILE A 356 -21.89 3.80 25.14
CA ILE A 356 -21.06 2.82 25.84
C ILE A 356 -20.32 3.52 26.99
N PRO A 357 -20.50 3.04 28.25
CA PRO A 357 -19.63 3.45 29.34
C PRO A 357 -18.18 3.10 29.01
N SER A 358 -17.33 4.11 28.82
CA SER A 358 -15.92 3.91 28.46
C SER A 358 -15.05 5.03 29.00
N SER A 359 -13.77 4.74 29.23
CA SER A 359 -12.72 5.72 29.54
C SER A 359 -12.01 6.23 28.28
N SER A 360 -12.60 5.99 27.10
CA SER A 360 -12.09 6.46 25.82
C SER A 360 -12.00 7.98 25.80
N VAL A 361 -11.01 8.52 25.10
CA VAL A 361 -10.88 9.97 24.89
C VAL A 361 -12.04 10.57 24.09
N TYR A 362 -12.80 9.73 23.39
CA TYR A 362 -14.03 10.12 22.71
C TYR A 362 -15.21 9.25 23.14
N PRO A 363 -16.43 9.82 23.26
CA PRO A 363 -17.64 9.05 23.55
C PRO A 363 -17.86 7.95 22.51
N LEU A 364 -18.09 6.74 22.99
CA LEU A 364 -18.30 5.55 22.18
C LEU A 364 -19.78 5.15 22.17
N TYR A 365 -20.24 4.64 21.03
CA TYR A 365 -21.59 4.16 20.81
C TYR A 365 -21.58 2.86 20.00
N PHE A 366 -22.68 2.10 20.05
CA PHE A 366 -22.98 1.03 19.10
C PHE A 366 -24.39 1.18 18.53
N LEU A 367 -24.65 0.51 17.39
CA LEU A 367 -25.97 0.49 16.75
C LEU A 367 -26.92 -0.40 17.56
N LYS A 368 -28.07 0.15 17.97
CA LYS A 368 -29.09 -0.58 18.74
C LYS A 368 -29.69 -1.75 17.97
N ASP A 369 -29.88 -1.59 16.66
CA ASP A 369 -30.40 -2.65 15.80
C ASP A 369 -29.28 -3.64 15.42
N ASN A 370 -29.31 -4.82 16.03
CA ASN A 370 -28.36 -5.91 15.74
C ASN A 370 -28.51 -6.47 14.31
N LYS A 371 -29.55 -6.08 13.55
CA LYS A 371 -29.74 -6.43 12.14
C LYS A 371 -29.37 -5.29 11.20
N HIS A 372 -28.73 -4.23 11.70
CA HIS A 372 -28.36 -3.09 10.88
C HIS A 372 -27.42 -3.51 9.72
N PRO A 373 -27.63 -3.03 8.47
CA PRO A 373 -26.85 -3.46 7.31
C PRO A 373 -25.33 -3.27 7.41
N LEU A 374 -24.86 -2.30 8.22
CA LEU A 374 -23.43 -2.11 8.48
C LEU A 374 -22.78 -3.30 9.19
N TYR A 375 -23.51 -4.02 10.04
CA TYR A 375 -23.00 -5.25 10.66
C TYR A 375 -22.82 -6.35 9.62
N GLU A 376 -23.76 -6.49 8.68
CA GLU A 376 -23.63 -7.44 7.57
C GLU A 376 -22.39 -7.11 6.72
N LEU A 377 -22.18 -5.83 6.41
CA LEU A 377 -21.00 -5.38 5.66
C LEU A 377 -19.68 -5.67 6.41
N ALA A 378 -19.63 -5.39 7.71
CA ALA A 378 -18.45 -5.64 8.56
C ALA A 378 -18.14 -7.14 8.67
N TYR A 379 -19.16 -7.95 8.93
CA TYR A 379 -19.04 -9.40 9.02
C TYR A 379 -18.50 -9.97 7.70
N GLN A 380 -19.12 -9.61 6.56
CA GLN A 380 -18.66 -10.05 5.25
C GLN A 380 -17.21 -9.65 4.96
N ALA A 381 -16.79 -8.43 5.32
CA ALA A 381 -15.41 -7.99 5.13
C ALA A 381 -14.38 -8.86 5.87
N LYS A 382 -14.79 -9.56 6.93
CA LYS A 382 -13.93 -10.38 7.79
C LYS A 382 -14.07 -11.88 7.55
N THR A 383 -15.24 -12.31 7.08
CA THR A 383 -15.61 -13.73 7.06
C THR A 383 -15.97 -14.26 5.67
N ASP A 384 -15.92 -13.44 4.62
CA ASP A 384 -16.21 -13.86 3.23
C ASP A 384 -15.05 -14.65 2.59
N ILE A 385 -14.59 -15.66 3.32
CA ILE A 385 -13.61 -16.69 2.97
C ILE A 385 -14.16 -18.03 3.44
N ASP A 386 -13.67 -19.17 2.94
CA ASP A 386 -14.15 -20.46 3.44
C ASP A 386 -13.67 -20.76 4.87
N ASP A 387 -14.32 -21.74 5.51
CA ASP A 387 -14.13 -22.03 6.93
C ASP A 387 -12.76 -22.62 7.25
N GLU A 388 -12.14 -23.35 6.31
CA GLU A 388 -10.79 -23.89 6.50
C GLU A 388 -9.76 -22.77 6.45
N THR A 389 -9.85 -21.91 5.44
CA THR A 389 -9.00 -20.72 5.32
C THR A 389 -9.17 -19.81 6.54
N TYR A 390 -10.41 -19.56 6.97
CA TYR A 390 -10.69 -18.77 8.16
C TYR A 390 -9.98 -19.35 9.39
N LYS A 391 -10.13 -20.65 9.65
CA LYS A 391 -9.47 -21.34 10.76
C LYS A 391 -7.95 -21.23 10.68
N SER A 392 -7.37 -21.43 9.50
CA SER A 392 -5.91 -21.35 9.31
C SER A 392 -5.35 -19.97 9.66
N VAL A 393 -6.07 -18.91 9.31
CA VAL A 393 -5.63 -17.53 9.57
C VAL A 393 -5.91 -17.10 11.01
N ASN A 394 -6.93 -17.69 11.64
CA ASN A 394 -7.43 -17.31 12.97
C ASN A 394 -7.07 -18.33 14.07
N ASP A 395 -5.86 -18.89 14.02
CA ASP A 395 -5.30 -19.78 15.06
C ASP A 395 -6.17 -21.01 15.37
N GLY A 396 -6.78 -21.59 14.34
CA GLY A 396 -7.65 -22.76 14.43
C GLY A 396 -9.09 -22.47 14.87
N LYS A 397 -9.43 -21.21 15.15
CA LYS A 397 -10.78 -20.82 15.61
C LYS A 397 -11.79 -20.90 14.46
N SER A 398 -12.94 -21.50 14.74
CA SER A 398 -14.07 -21.48 13.81
C SER A 398 -14.58 -20.05 13.59
N LYS A 399 -15.14 -19.82 12.41
CA LYS A 399 -15.87 -18.59 12.09
C LYS A 399 -17.05 -18.41 13.05
N PRO A 400 -17.20 -17.24 13.70
CA PRO A 400 -18.38 -16.98 14.51
C PRO A 400 -19.61 -16.92 13.60
N SER A 401 -20.77 -17.32 14.10
CA SER A 401 -22.03 -16.96 13.45
C SER A 401 -22.22 -15.44 13.43
N PHE A 402 -23.10 -14.96 12.54
CA PHE A 402 -23.43 -13.53 12.47
C PHE A 402 -23.92 -12.99 13.83
N ASP A 403 -24.78 -13.74 14.52
CA ASP A 403 -25.31 -13.32 15.82
C ASP A 403 -24.23 -13.32 16.92
N GLU A 404 -23.31 -14.29 16.93
CA GLU A 404 -22.17 -14.30 17.87
C GLU A 404 -21.19 -13.14 17.60
N TYR A 405 -21.01 -12.78 16.33
CA TYR A 405 -20.20 -11.64 15.93
C TYR A 405 -20.81 -10.33 16.40
N VAL A 406 -22.10 -10.11 16.12
CA VAL A 406 -22.82 -8.89 16.51
C VAL A 406 -22.99 -8.76 18.02
N ALA A 407 -23.19 -9.87 18.73
CA ALA A 407 -23.31 -9.90 20.19
C ALA A 407 -22.08 -9.35 20.92
N LYS A 408 -20.93 -9.26 20.24
CA LYS A 408 -19.69 -8.67 20.77
C LYS A 408 -19.42 -7.22 20.35
N HIS A 409 -20.43 -6.54 19.81
CA HIS A 409 -20.38 -5.14 19.39
C HIS A 409 -19.20 -4.85 18.44
N PRO A 410 -19.18 -5.47 17.24
CA PRO A 410 -18.03 -5.44 16.35
C PRO A 410 -17.78 -4.06 15.71
N LEU A 411 -18.69 -3.10 15.88
CA LEU A 411 -18.56 -1.73 15.41
C LEU A 411 -18.66 -0.76 16.58
N LEU A 412 -17.69 0.15 16.66
CA LEU A 412 -17.68 1.28 17.60
C LEU A 412 -17.88 2.58 16.83
N ILE A 413 -18.88 3.35 17.23
CA ILE A 413 -19.25 4.62 16.62
C ILE A 413 -18.82 5.76 17.53
N PHE A 414 -18.32 6.85 16.94
CA PHE A 414 -17.87 8.04 17.65
C PHE A 414 -18.20 9.31 16.87
N LYS A 415 -18.10 10.48 17.51
CA LYS A 415 -18.11 11.78 16.81
C LYS A 415 -16.69 12.25 16.57
N ASP A 416 -16.37 12.65 15.35
CA ASP A 416 -15.09 13.25 15.02
C ASP A 416 -15.02 14.73 15.45
N ALA A 417 -13.88 15.39 15.16
CA ALA A 417 -13.63 16.78 15.51
C ALA A 417 -14.58 17.81 14.85
N TRP A 418 -15.33 17.41 13.81
CA TRP A 418 -16.35 18.25 13.17
C TRP A 418 -17.77 17.81 13.53
N GLY A 419 -17.93 16.90 14.50
CA GLY A 419 -19.22 16.38 14.93
C GLY A 419 -19.84 15.37 13.98
N ARG A 420 -19.09 14.86 12.99
CA ARG A 420 -19.53 13.81 12.06
C ARG A 420 -19.40 12.45 12.72
N TRP A 421 -20.27 11.50 12.36
CA TRP A 421 -20.23 10.16 12.94
C TRP A 421 -19.17 9.31 12.21
N GLY A 422 -18.18 8.78 12.93
CA GLY A 422 -17.18 7.85 12.41
C GLY A 422 -17.42 6.43 12.94
N VAL A 423 -16.88 5.42 12.24
CA VAL A 423 -17.02 4.01 12.64
C VAL A 423 -15.69 3.25 12.62
N MET A 424 -15.28 2.70 13.77
CA MET A 424 -14.23 1.69 13.85
C MET A 424 -14.86 0.31 13.92
N GLY A 425 -14.14 -0.71 13.47
CA GLY A 425 -14.60 -2.09 13.60
C GLY A 425 -13.54 -2.98 14.21
N GLU A 426 -13.98 -4.15 14.66
CA GLU A 426 -13.13 -5.11 15.32
C GLU A 426 -11.93 -5.52 14.43
N PHE A 427 -10.80 -5.73 15.07
CA PHE A 427 -9.56 -6.13 14.41
C PHE A 427 -8.91 -7.36 15.06
N ASP A 428 -9.69 -8.09 15.86
CA ASP A 428 -9.26 -9.34 16.49
C ASP A 428 -9.34 -10.50 15.48
N ILE A 429 -10.31 -10.47 14.56
CA ILE A 429 -10.39 -11.40 13.45
C ILE A 429 -9.31 -11.05 12.43
N LYS A 430 -8.34 -11.96 12.31
CA LYS A 430 -7.25 -11.89 11.34
C LYS A 430 -7.82 -12.09 9.93
N LEU A 431 -7.46 -11.17 9.05
CA LEU A 431 -7.83 -11.21 7.65
C LEU A 431 -6.87 -12.11 6.88
N MET A 432 -7.42 -12.88 5.92
CA MET A 432 -6.58 -13.54 4.93
C MET A 432 -5.86 -12.46 4.11
N GLY A 433 -4.53 -12.51 4.14
CA GLY A 433 -3.68 -11.71 3.29
C GLY A 433 -2.49 -12.54 2.83
N GLY A 434 -2.33 -12.69 1.52
CA GLY A 434 -1.15 -13.31 0.91
C GLY A 434 -1.39 -13.85 -0.50
N CYS A 435 -0.44 -13.64 -1.40
CA CYS A 435 -0.25 -14.37 -2.65
C CYS A 435 0.21 -15.80 -2.33
N GLY A 436 -0.48 -16.82 -2.86
CA GLY A 436 -0.17 -18.23 -2.67
C GLY A 436 0.87 -18.74 -3.68
N LYS A 437 1.94 -19.34 -3.16
CA LYS A 437 3.03 -20.03 -3.89
C LYS A 437 3.34 -19.51 -5.30
N PRO A 438 3.84 -18.28 -5.46
CA PRO A 438 4.68 -18.01 -6.62
C PRO A 438 5.97 -18.85 -6.60
N VAL A 439 6.27 -19.50 -7.70
CA VAL A 439 7.58 -20.09 -7.95
C VAL A 439 8.20 -19.49 -9.20
N VAL A 440 9.51 -19.27 -9.18
CA VAL A 440 10.26 -18.62 -10.26
C VAL A 440 11.30 -19.59 -10.83
N TYR A 441 11.18 -19.87 -12.13
CA TYR A 441 12.16 -20.59 -12.94
C TYR A 441 12.99 -19.58 -13.73
N LEU A 442 14.28 -19.87 -13.86
CA LEU A 442 15.23 -19.06 -14.59
C LEU A 442 16.01 -19.97 -15.54
N TYR A 443 15.90 -19.73 -16.83
CA TYR A 443 16.55 -20.51 -17.89
C TYR A 443 17.52 -19.63 -18.65
N SER A 444 18.82 -19.80 -18.44
CA SER A 444 19.86 -19.02 -19.11
C SER A 444 20.56 -19.83 -20.21
N GLU A 445 20.99 -19.21 -21.30
CA GLU A 445 21.66 -19.94 -22.40
C GLU A 445 23.01 -20.57 -22.00
N LYS A 446 23.64 -19.98 -20.98
CA LYS A 446 24.87 -20.45 -20.33
C LYS A 446 24.73 -20.27 -18.83
N PRO A 447 25.55 -20.93 -17.99
CA PRO A 447 25.53 -20.71 -16.55
C PRO A 447 25.68 -19.22 -16.22
N THR A 448 24.67 -18.62 -15.59
CA THR A 448 24.57 -17.17 -15.42
C THR A 448 24.17 -16.83 -13.99
N ASP A 449 24.87 -15.87 -13.38
CA ASP A 449 24.55 -15.35 -12.07
C ASP A 449 23.42 -14.31 -12.21
N ILE A 450 22.34 -14.52 -11.48
CA ILE A 450 21.11 -13.73 -11.56
C ILE A 450 20.75 -13.23 -10.18
N HIS A 451 20.52 -11.92 -10.09
CA HIS A 451 19.91 -11.28 -8.94
C HIS A 451 18.45 -10.99 -9.24
N LEU A 452 17.55 -11.49 -8.39
CA LEU A 452 16.11 -11.31 -8.47
C LEU A 452 15.62 -10.66 -7.18
N SER A 453 14.93 -9.53 -7.27
CA SER A 453 14.43 -8.79 -6.10
C SER A 453 13.05 -8.20 -6.36
N PHE A 454 12.28 -7.95 -5.31
CA PHE A 454 11.04 -7.19 -5.43
C PHE A 454 11.34 -5.69 -5.54
N LEU A 455 10.62 -5.01 -6.42
CA LEU A 455 10.69 -3.55 -6.55
C LEU A 455 9.73 -2.82 -5.59
N SER A 456 8.74 -3.54 -5.07
CA SER A 456 7.77 -3.05 -4.06
C SER A 456 7.87 -3.88 -2.79
N SER A 457 7.44 -3.33 -1.65
CA SER A 457 7.48 -4.05 -0.37
C SER A 457 6.58 -5.29 -0.40
N VAL A 458 7.16 -6.45 -0.11
CA VAL A 458 6.44 -7.73 0.02
C VAL A 458 6.71 -8.32 1.40
N SER A 459 5.66 -8.57 2.18
CA SER A 459 5.75 -9.33 3.42
C SER A 459 5.79 -10.82 3.10
N LEU A 460 6.96 -11.44 3.20
CA LEU A 460 7.16 -12.85 2.86
C LEU A 460 6.77 -13.79 4.01
N ASN A 461 5.93 -14.77 3.69
CA ASN A 461 5.57 -15.91 4.55
C ASN A 461 6.41 -17.16 4.22
N THR A 462 6.87 -17.29 2.97
CA THR A 462 7.78 -18.36 2.50
C THR A 462 8.82 -17.73 1.60
N GLN A 463 10.05 -18.18 1.73
CA GLN A 463 11.22 -17.69 0.99
C GLN A 463 12.26 -18.81 0.91
N ILE A 464 12.27 -19.55 -0.19
CA ILE A 464 13.14 -20.72 -0.40
C ILE A 464 13.80 -20.59 -1.78
N PRO A 465 15.13 -20.37 -1.86
CA PRO A 465 16.06 -20.11 -0.76
C PRO A 465 15.71 -18.85 0.04
N PHE A 466 16.35 -18.61 1.18
CA PHE A 466 16.06 -17.46 2.03
C PHE A 466 16.25 -16.14 1.25
N TYR A 467 15.28 -15.24 1.32
CA TYR A 467 15.31 -13.96 0.61
C TYR A 467 16.12 -12.94 1.40
N ASN A 468 17.08 -12.31 0.74
CA ASN A 468 18.07 -11.49 1.41
C ASN A 468 18.47 -10.30 0.52
N ASN A 469 17.59 -9.29 0.47
CA ASN A 469 17.61 -8.21 -0.53
C ASN A 469 17.57 -8.74 -1.96
N GLY A 470 16.78 -9.79 -2.16
CA GLY A 470 16.76 -10.55 -3.39
C GLY A 470 17.25 -11.97 -3.18
N TRP A 471 17.02 -12.79 -4.20
CA TRP A 471 17.68 -14.05 -4.40
C TRP A 471 18.85 -13.83 -5.34
N PHE A 472 20.03 -14.29 -4.94
CA PHE A 472 21.17 -14.36 -5.84
C PHE A 472 21.47 -15.81 -6.16
N VAL A 473 21.27 -16.20 -7.41
CA VAL A 473 21.35 -17.60 -7.84
C VAL A 473 22.17 -17.71 -9.12
N LYS A 474 22.86 -18.83 -9.30
CA LYS A 474 23.42 -19.22 -10.59
C LYS A 474 22.42 -20.12 -11.31
N ALA A 475 21.82 -19.63 -12.38
CA ALA A 475 20.93 -20.42 -13.22
C ALA A 475 21.71 -21.20 -14.28
N GLN A 476 21.23 -22.40 -14.55
CA GLN A 476 21.72 -23.31 -15.59
C GLN A 476 20.76 -23.32 -16.78
N PRO A 477 21.21 -23.74 -17.98
CA PRO A 477 20.32 -23.89 -19.13
C PRO A 477 19.16 -24.88 -18.94
N ASP A 478 19.32 -25.87 -18.07
CA ASP A 478 18.27 -26.82 -17.70
C ASP A 478 17.30 -26.30 -16.62
N GLY A 479 17.50 -25.06 -16.15
CA GLY A 479 16.69 -24.40 -15.14
C GLY A 479 17.06 -24.72 -13.69
N ARG A 480 18.09 -25.54 -13.43
CA ARG A 480 18.60 -25.73 -12.07
C ARG A 480 19.26 -24.45 -11.55
N LEU A 481 19.04 -24.18 -10.28
CA LEU A 481 19.54 -22.99 -9.59
C LEU A 481 20.48 -23.43 -8.47
N THR A 482 21.64 -22.78 -8.39
CA THR A 482 22.52 -22.84 -7.22
C THR A 482 22.35 -21.54 -6.45
N ASP A 483 21.98 -21.61 -5.17
CA ASP A 483 21.94 -20.42 -4.31
C ASP A 483 23.38 -19.92 -4.11
N LEU A 484 23.63 -18.66 -4.43
CA LEU A 484 24.93 -18.00 -4.24
C LEU A 484 25.04 -17.36 -2.86
N GLN A 485 23.98 -17.46 -2.05
CA GLN A 485 23.91 -17.01 -0.67
C GLN A 485 23.42 -18.11 0.30
N PRO A 486 23.91 -19.37 0.19
CA PRO A 486 23.37 -20.51 0.93
C PRO A 486 23.49 -20.37 2.44
N GLN A 487 24.39 -19.50 2.92
CA GLN A 487 24.57 -19.22 4.34
C GLN A 487 23.33 -18.62 5.03
N TYR A 488 22.38 -18.04 4.28
CA TYR A 488 21.15 -17.49 4.86
C TYR A 488 20.00 -18.48 4.90
N THR A 489 20.12 -19.60 4.17
CA THR A 489 19.09 -20.63 4.15
C THR A 489 19.41 -21.70 5.20
N ASP A 490 18.77 -21.59 6.37
CA ASP A 490 18.86 -22.60 7.43
C ASP A 490 18.00 -23.81 7.07
N CYS A 491 18.62 -24.84 6.49
CA CYS A 491 17.92 -26.06 6.06
C CYS A 491 17.17 -26.77 7.20
N SER A 492 17.57 -26.58 8.46
CA SER A 492 16.91 -27.21 9.61
C SER A 492 15.56 -26.58 9.96
N LYS A 493 15.34 -25.33 9.52
CA LYS A 493 14.10 -24.58 9.74
C LYS A 493 13.11 -24.72 8.58
N ILE A 494 13.49 -25.41 7.50
CA ILE A 494 12.59 -25.68 6.38
C ILE A 494 11.60 -26.76 6.80
N ASP A 495 10.32 -26.39 6.88
CA ASP A 495 9.23 -27.34 7.05
C ASP A 495 8.95 -28.06 5.73
N SER A 496 9.55 -29.25 5.55
CA SER A 496 9.30 -30.09 4.37
C SER A 496 7.94 -30.78 4.36
N LEU A 497 7.18 -30.71 5.46
CA LEU A 497 5.80 -31.21 5.54
C LEU A 497 4.80 -30.15 5.05
N LYS A 498 5.20 -28.87 4.98
CA LYS A 498 4.41 -27.81 4.38
C LYS A 498 4.23 -28.10 2.88
N PHE A 499 2.99 -28.37 2.48
CA PHE A 499 2.62 -28.66 1.10
C PHE A 499 3.22 -27.64 0.12
N GLY A 500 3.93 -28.14 -0.88
CA GLY A 500 4.68 -27.38 -1.87
C GLY A 500 6.14 -27.09 -1.52
N SER A 501 6.62 -27.47 -0.33
CA SER A 501 8.02 -27.29 0.13
C SER A 501 8.79 -28.63 0.20
N GLU A 502 8.23 -29.71 -0.35
CA GLU A 502 8.74 -31.07 -0.21
C GLU A 502 10.18 -31.19 -0.76
N TYR A 503 10.49 -30.46 -1.83
CA TYR A 503 11.81 -30.42 -2.46
C TYR A 503 12.86 -29.66 -1.62
N ALA A 504 12.41 -28.72 -0.78
CA ALA A 504 13.24 -27.63 -0.28
C ALA A 504 14.35 -28.10 0.67
N ASN A 505 14.09 -29.08 1.52
CA ASN A 505 15.09 -29.58 2.47
C ASN A 505 16.29 -30.22 1.75
N ASN A 506 16.03 -31.07 0.75
CA ASN A 506 17.10 -31.68 -0.04
C ASN A 506 17.83 -30.66 -0.93
N SER A 507 17.07 -29.76 -1.58
CA SER A 507 17.66 -28.68 -2.38
C SER A 507 18.53 -27.74 -1.56
N CYS A 508 18.15 -27.45 -0.32
CA CYS A 508 18.97 -26.67 0.60
C CYS A 508 20.28 -27.38 0.96
N LYS A 509 20.20 -28.67 1.36
CA LYS A 509 21.40 -29.46 1.72
C LYS A 509 22.38 -29.65 0.57
N THR A 510 21.88 -29.78 -0.66
CA THR A 510 22.68 -30.00 -1.87
C THR A 510 23.03 -28.70 -2.61
N ASN A 511 22.48 -27.57 -2.15
CA ASN A 511 22.52 -26.28 -2.83
C ASN A 511 22.13 -26.34 -4.32
N ASN A 512 21.06 -27.08 -4.61
CA ASN A 512 20.58 -27.34 -5.96
C ASN A 512 19.05 -27.30 -5.97
N TYR A 513 18.51 -26.18 -6.42
CA TYR A 513 17.09 -25.86 -6.38
C TYR A 513 16.46 -25.97 -7.78
N PRO A 514 15.26 -26.58 -7.91
CA PRO A 514 14.55 -26.66 -9.18
C PRO A 514 13.89 -25.34 -9.60
N TYR A 515 13.67 -24.43 -8.64
CA TYR A 515 13.10 -23.09 -8.75
C TYR A 515 13.20 -22.36 -7.39
N ILE A 516 12.99 -21.04 -7.42
CA ILE A 516 12.75 -20.24 -6.20
C ILE A 516 11.27 -20.38 -5.83
N TYR A 517 10.95 -20.55 -4.54
CA TYR A 517 9.60 -20.53 -4.01
C TYR A 517 9.47 -19.38 -3.03
N TRP A 518 8.51 -18.49 -3.30
CA TRP A 518 8.07 -17.52 -2.33
C TRP A 518 6.56 -17.57 -2.12
N SER A 519 6.11 -17.05 -0.99
CA SER A 519 4.70 -16.71 -0.76
C SER A 519 4.70 -15.52 0.17
N GLY A 520 3.77 -14.60 -0.02
CA GLY A 520 3.80 -13.37 0.74
C GLY A 520 2.76 -12.42 0.23
N LYS A 521 2.70 -11.25 0.86
CA LYS A 521 1.67 -10.25 0.60
C LYS A 521 2.33 -9.01 0.06
N SER A 522 1.86 -8.52 -1.09
CA SER A 522 2.21 -7.16 -1.52
C SER A 522 1.68 -6.18 -0.48
N MET A 523 2.56 -5.33 0.05
CA MET A 523 2.21 -4.35 1.08
C MET A 523 1.71 -3.04 0.48
N GLU A 524 2.01 -2.81 -0.80
CA GLU A 524 1.79 -1.55 -1.50
C GLU A 524 0.74 -1.69 -2.62
N ASN A 525 0.66 -2.86 -3.27
CA ASN A 525 -0.14 -3.00 -4.49
C ASN A 525 -1.42 -3.78 -4.24
N SER A 526 -2.51 -3.28 -4.82
CA SER A 526 -3.81 -3.96 -4.81
C SER A 526 -3.80 -5.17 -5.74
N TYR A 527 -4.51 -6.23 -5.33
CA TYR A 527 -4.67 -7.43 -6.16
C TYR A 527 -5.42 -7.07 -7.46
N PRO A 528 -4.86 -7.35 -8.66
CA PRO A 528 -5.52 -7.05 -9.91
C PRO A 528 -6.82 -7.84 -10.06
N LYS A 529 -7.85 -7.20 -10.58
CA LYS A 529 -9.08 -7.92 -10.93
C LYS A 529 -8.79 -8.86 -12.11
N ALA A 530 -9.05 -10.15 -11.95
CA ALA A 530 -9.03 -11.08 -13.07
C ALA A 530 -10.29 -10.87 -13.92
N GLU A 531 -10.11 -10.44 -15.17
CA GLU A 531 -11.20 -10.27 -16.13
C GLU A 531 -11.39 -11.53 -16.97
N GLY A 532 -12.64 -11.89 -17.26
CA GLY A 532 -12.96 -13.08 -18.05
C GLY A 532 -12.63 -14.39 -17.33
N GLY A 533 -12.54 -15.48 -18.08
CA GLY A 533 -12.17 -16.82 -17.58
C GLY A 533 -13.03 -17.93 -18.16
N TRP A 534 -13.08 -19.05 -17.45
CA TRP A 534 -13.83 -20.24 -17.84
C TRP A 534 -14.59 -20.81 -16.64
N VAL A 535 -15.74 -21.44 -16.90
CA VAL A 535 -16.37 -22.31 -15.93
C VAL A 535 -16.02 -23.75 -16.27
N VAL A 536 -15.42 -24.45 -15.31
CA VAL A 536 -14.88 -25.80 -15.50
C VAL A 536 -15.50 -26.73 -14.47
N GLU A 537 -16.03 -27.86 -14.94
CA GLU A 537 -16.48 -28.94 -14.04
C GLU A 537 -15.31 -29.51 -13.26
N ARG A 538 -15.53 -29.87 -11.99
CA ARG A 538 -14.51 -30.45 -11.11
C ARG A 538 -13.75 -31.61 -11.77
N LYS A 539 -14.47 -32.53 -12.41
CA LYS A 539 -13.88 -33.71 -13.08
C LYS A 539 -12.95 -33.34 -14.25
N ASN A 540 -13.11 -32.15 -14.82
CA ASN A 540 -12.36 -31.67 -15.98
C ASN A 540 -11.23 -30.70 -15.60
N LEU A 541 -11.05 -30.37 -14.32
CA LEU A 541 -10.05 -29.38 -13.87
C LEU A 541 -8.64 -29.70 -14.38
N LYS A 542 -8.20 -30.96 -14.24
CA LYS A 542 -6.86 -31.37 -14.67
C LYS A 542 -6.69 -31.24 -16.19
N ILE A 543 -7.65 -31.79 -16.95
CA ILE A 543 -7.63 -31.74 -18.42
C ILE A 543 -7.60 -30.29 -18.90
N PHE A 544 -8.43 -29.43 -18.31
CA PHE A 544 -8.47 -28.01 -18.63
C PHE A 544 -7.15 -27.31 -18.32
N MET A 545 -6.61 -27.47 -17.11
CA MET A 545 -5.36 -26.82 -16.71
C MET A 545 -4.19 -27.29 -17.57
N ASP A 546 -4.06 -28.59 -17.83
CA ASP A 546 -2.99 -29.14 -18.69
C ASP A 546 -3.03 -28.53 -20.09
N GLN A 547 -4.23 -28.41 -20.69
CA GLN A 547 -4.41 -27.81 -22.01
C GLN A 547 -4.10 -26.31 -21.98
N LYS A 548 -4.62 -25.58 -20.98
CA LYS A 548 -4.52 -24.12 -20.92
C LYS A 548 -3.13 -23.62 -20.58
N LEU A 549 -2.42 -24.26 -19.65
CA LEU A 549 -1.05 -23.88 -19.33
C LEU A 549 -0.11 -24.12 -20.52
N LYS A 550 -0.33 -25.20 -21.28
CA LYS A 550 0.38 -25.43 -22.55
C LYS A 550 0.07 -24.37 -23.60
N GLU A 551 -1.19 -23.95 -23.73
CA GLU A 551 -1.60 -22.87 -24.64
C GLU A 551 -0.97 -21.52 -24.27
N ILE A 552 -0.89 -21.21 -22.97
CA ILE A 552 -0.21 -20.01 -22.42
C ILE A 552 1.30 -20.05 -22.70
N GLY A 553 1.88 -21.25 -22.84
CA GLY A 553 3.26 -21.46 -23.23
C GLY A 553 4.17 -21.96 -22.11
N LEU A 554 3.59 -22.54 -21.04
CA LEU A 554 4.35 -23.26 -20.00
C LEU A 554 4.91 -24.57 -20.58
N THR A 555 6.08 -24.98 -20.09
CA THR A 555 6.62 -26.31 -20.41
C THR A 555 5.83 -27.41 -19.71
N GLU A 556 6.05 -28.66 -20.11
CA GLU A 556 5.44 -29.81 -19.44
C GLU A 556 5.85 -29.87 -17.95
N LYS A 557 7.12 -29.61 -17.63
CA LYS A 557 7.61 -29.55 -16.25
C LYS A 557 6.88 -28.47 -15.44
N GLU A 558 6.87 -27.23 -15.93
CA GLU A 558 6.21 -26.10 -15.24
C GLU A 558 4.70 -26.34 -15.06
N SER A 559 4.04 -26.90 -16.09
CA SER A 559 2.61 -27.21 -16.05
C SER A 559 2.30 -28.33 -15.04
N ASN A 560 3.15 -29.36 -14.96
CA ASN A 560 3.01 -30.44 -13.99
C ASN A 560 3.26 -29.94 -12.56
N ASP A 561 4.27 -29.10 -12.34
CA ASP A 561 4.55 -28.52 -11.03
C ASP A 561 3.38 -27.62 -10.57
N MET A 562 2.81 -26.82 -11.48
CA MET A 562 1.66 -25.96 -11.18
C MET A 562 0.39 -26.76 -10.88
N THR A 563 0.08 -27.76 -11.72
CA THR A 563 -1.14 -28.57 -11.55
C THR A 563 -1.06 -29.50 -10.36
N SER A 564 0.10 -30.09 -10.07
CA SER A 564 0.30 -30.92 -8.87
C SER A 564 0.11 -30.14 -7.57
N TYR A 565 0.34 -28.82 -7.58
CA TYR A 565 0.03 -27.96 -6.44
C TYR A 565 -1.43 -27.50 -6.41
N TRP A 566 -1.92 -26.92 -7.51
CA TRP A 566 -3.23 -26.23 -7.52
C TRP A 566 -4.42 -27.17 -7.70
N ILE A 567 -4.32 -28.26 -8.45
CA ILE A 567 -5.46 -29.18 -8.65
C ILE A 567 -5.90 -29.84 -7.34
N PRO A 568 -5.00 -30.35 -6.48
CA PRO A 568 -5.41 -30.84 -5.16
C PRO A 568 -6.08 -29.75 -4.32
N LYS A 569 -5.49 -28.55 -4.25
CA LYS A 569 -6.04 -27.39 -3.51
C LYS A 569 -7.43 -26.98 -3.99
N MET A 570 -7.65 -26.98 -5.29
CA MET A 570 -8.98 -26.74 -5.86
C MET A 570 -9.93 -27.88 -5.51
N ASN A 571 -9.50 -29.14 -5.63
CA ASN A 571 -10.34 -30.30 -5.32
C ASN A 571 -10.74 -30.42 -3.84
N GLU A 572 -9.90 -29.94 -2.91
CA GLU A 572 -10.20 -29.84 -1.47
C GLU A 572 -11.47 -29.01 -1.22
N LYS A 573 -11.73 -27.98 -2.03
CA LYS A 573 -12.94 -27.13 -1.92
C LYS A 573 -14.26 -27.86 -2.28
N ASN A 574 -14.19 -29.10 -2.76
CA ASN A 574 -15.32 -30.00 -2.99
C ASN A 574 -16.50 -29.42 -3.80
N SER A 575 -16.26 -28.46 -4.68
CA SER A 575 -17.30 -27.80 -5.47
C SER A 575 -17.50 -28.47 -6.84
N PRO A 576 -18.73 -28.51 -7.40
CA PRO A 576 -19.01 -29.16 -8.68
C PRO A 576 -18.44 -28.40 -9.89
N TYR A 577 -18.32 -27.07 -9.79
CA TYR A 577 -17.76 -26.19 -10.82
C TYR A 577 -16.75 -25.22 -10.22
N TYR A 578 -15.87 -24.69 -11.07
CA TYR A 578 -14.89 -23.66 -10.71
C TYR A 578 -14.88 -22.59 -11.80
N ARG A 579 -14.91 -21.31 -11.43
CA ARG A 579 -14.47 -20.24 -12.34
C ARG A 579 -12.96 -20.20 -12.29
N ILE A 580 -12.29 -20.28 -13.42
CA ILE A 580 -10.83 -20.18 -13.53
C ILE A 580 -10.47 -18.99 -14.41
N SER A 581 -9.54 -18.16 -13.93
CA SER A 581 -8.92 -17.07 -14.68
C SER A 581 -7.43 -17.03 -14.31
N PHE A 582 -6.63 -16.31 -15.08
CA PHE A 582 -5.24 -16.05 -14.74
C PHE A 582 -4.93 -14.56 -14.83
N LEU A 583 -4.12 -14.06 -13.90
CA LEU A 583 -3.43 -12.80 -14.10
C LEU A 583 -2.30 -13.00 -15.11
N THR A 584 -2.18 -12.05 -16.03
CA THR A 584 -1.16 -12.01 -17.08
C THR A 584 0.17 -11.48 -16.57
N THR A 585 1.23 -11.60 -17.39
CA THR A 585 2.55 -11.01 -17.07
C THR A 585 2.44 -9.52 -16.74
N LYS A 586 1.63 -8.78 -17.51
CA LYS A 586 1.39 -7.35 -17.27
C LYS A 586 0.81 -7.12 -15.88
N GLN A 587 -0.28 -7.81 -15.54
CA GLN A 587 -0.94 -7.67 -14.24
C GLN A 587 -0.03 -8.11 -13.09
N MET A 588 0.81 -9.13 -13.28
CA MET A 588 1.77 -9.57 -12.26
C MET A 588 2.93 -8.59 -12.08
N ASN A 589 3.40 -7.95 -13.14
CA ASN A 589 4.39 -6.87 -13.05
C ASN A 589 3.80 -5.63 -12.36
N GLU A 590 2.51 -5.35 -12.53
CA GLU A 590 1.79 -4.30 -11.80
C GLU A 590 1.44 -4.70 -10.36
N PHE A 591 1.32 -5.99 -10.04
CA PHE A 591 0.93 -6.43 -8.70
C PHE A 591 2.14 -6.68 -7.79
N VAL A 592 3.16 -7.36 -8.33
CA VAL A 592 4.38 -7.70 -7.61
C VAL A 592 5.56 -7.47 -8.57
N PRO A 593 5.95 -6.21 -8.80
CA PRO A 593 7.06 -5.86 -9.68
C PRO A 593 8.36 -6.49 -9.19
N MET A 594 9.13 -7.05 -10.13
CA MET A 594 10.41 -7.68 -9.85
C MET A 594 11.52 -7.02 -10.68
N ASN A 595 12.66 -6.78 -10.06
CA ASN A 595 13.89 -6.45 -10.73
C ASN A 595 14.74 -7.71 -10.88
N VAL A 596 15.16 -7.99 -12.10
CA VAL A 596 15.94 -9.18 -12.47
C VAL A 596 17.16 -8.72 -13.24
N ARG A 597 18.35 -9.15 -12.78
CA ARG A 597 19.63 -8.79 -13.39
C ARG A 597 20.47 -10.04 -13.64
N PRO A 598 20.93 -10.29 -14.89
CA PRO A 598 20.63 -9.55 -16.11
C PRO A 598 19.13 -9.52 -16.43
N VAL A 599 18.69 -8.58 -17.27
CA VAL A 599 17.27 -8.49 -17.67
C VAL A 599 16.94 -9.71 -18.54
N PRO A 600 15.85 -10.46 -18.27
CA PRO A 600 15.41 -11.55 -19.12
C PRO A 600 14.97 -11.06 -20.49
N ASP A 601 15.39 -11.78 -21.54
CA ASP A 601 14.91 -11.58 -22.92
C ASP A 601 13.44 -12.02 -23.08
N SER A 602 13.00 -12.99 -22.26
CA SER A 602 11.63 -13.49 -22.24
C SER A 602 11.07 -13.59 -20.83
N VAL A 603 9.89 -13.02 -20.58
CA VAL A 603 9.21 -13.08 -19.27
C VAL A 603 7.78 -13.60 -19.42
N LEU A 604 7.47 -14.70 -18.73
CA LEU A 604 6.11 -15.21 -18.57
C LEU A 604 5.77 -15.28 -17.09
N ARG A 605 4.77 -14.51 -16.64
CA ARG A 605 4.25 -14.61 -15.27
C ARG A 605 2.75 -14.89 -15.35
N VAL A 606 2.33 -16.03 -14.83
CA VAL A 606 0.93 -16.46 -14.86
C VAL A 606 0.44 -16.78 -13.46
N PHE A 607 -0.65 -16.15 -13.02
CA PHE A 607 -1.11 -16.32 -11.64
C PHE A 607 -2.55 -16.78 -11.62
N LEU A 608 -2.79 -18.00 -11.14
CA LEU A 608 -4.11 -18.60 -11.07
C LEU A 608 -5.00 -17.83 -10.11
N ASP A 609 -6.14 -17.40 -10.61
CA ASP A 609 -7.28 -16.99 -9.82
C ASP A 609 -8.36 -18.04 -10.06
N PHE A 610 -8.86 -18.72 -9.02
CA PHE A 610 -9.99 -19.64 -9.13
C PHE A 610 -11.07 -19.31 -8.11
N LYS A 611 -12.34 -19.59 -8.43
CA LYS A 611 -13.46 -19.46 -7.50
C LYS A 611 -14.32 -20.71 -7.53
N PRO A 612 -14.55 -21.41 -6.40
CA PRO A 612 -15.47 -22.54 -6.34
C PRO A 612 -16.92 -22.10 -6.60
N LEU A 613 -17.70 -22.93 -7.29
CA LEU A 613 -19.09 -22.66 -7.67
C LEU A 613 -19.97 -23.89 -7.39
N ASN A 614 -21.03 -23.69 -6.60
CA ASN A 614 -21.99 -24.75 -6.24
C ASN A 614 -22.96 -25.12 -7.38
N SER A 615 -23.06 -24.27 -8.41
CA SER A 615 -23.84 -24.52 -9.62
C SER A 615 -23.19 -23.83 -10.82
N LYS A 616 -23.52 -24.28 -12.03
CA LYS A 616 -23.07 -23.61 -13.25
C LYS A 616 -23.78 -22.24 -13.37
N PRO A 617 -23.07 -21.13 -13.61
CA PRO A 617 -23.70 -19.83 -13.75
C PRO A 617 -24.57 -19.76 -15.01
N ILE A 618 -25.55 -18.86 -14.99
CA ILE A 618 -26.47 -18.62 -16.13
C ILE A 618 -25.71 -18.06 -17.34
N VAL A 619 -24.64 -17.31 -17.09
CA VAL A 619 -23.77 -16.71 -18.11
C VAL A 619 -22.35 -17.14 -17.83
N ASP A 620 -21.71 -17.77 -18.81
CA ASP A 620 -20.29 -18.13 -18.73
C ASP A 620 -19.42 -16.86 -18.89
N PRO A 621 -18.31 -16.74 -18.15
CA PRO A 621 -17.37 -15.64 -18.32
C PRO A 621 -16.76 -15.66 -19.72
N ILE A 622 -16.38 -14.48 -20.21
CA ILE A 622 -15.70 -14.35 -21.51
C ILE A 622 -14.33 -15.02 -21.42
N PRO A 623 -14.02 -16.04 -22.24
CA PRO A 623 -12.72 -16.71 -22.24
C PRO A 623 -11.55 -15.74 -22.41
N GLN A 624 -10.59 -15.78 -21.49
CA GLN A 624 -9.36 -15.01 -21.63
C GLN A 624 -8.58 -15.46 -22.86
N GLN A 625 -7.96 -14.52 -23.55
CA GLN A 625 -7.09 -14.79 -24.70
C GLN A 625 -5.65 -14.55 -24.30
N PHE A 626 -4.77 -15.49 -24.63
CA PHE A 626 -3.34 -15.38 -24.40
C PHE A 626 -2.61 -15.33 -25.73
N GLY A 627 -1.67 -14.40 -25.86
CA GLY A 627 -0.70 -14.43 -26.95
C GLY A 627 0.21 -15.64 -26.79
N LYS A 628 0.70 -16.18 -27.91
CA LYS A 628 1.70 -17.24 -27.88
C LYS A 628 2.98 -16.72 -27.22
N PHE A 629 3.39 -17.31 -26.11
CA PHE A 629 4.67 -17.01 -25.48
C PHE A 629 5.82 -17.64 -26.27
N ASN A 630 6.77 -16.81 -26.72
CA ASN A 630 7.95 -17.25 -27.47
C ASN A 630 9.19 -17.12 -26.58
N ARG A 631 9.70 -18.27 -26.13
CA ARG A 631 10.92 -18.36 -25.33
C ARG A 631 12.14 -18.12 -26.20
N HIS A 632 12.95 -17.14 -25.83
CA HIS A 632 14.24 -16.86 -26.44
C HIS A 632 15.18 -16.22 -25.41
N GLY A 633 16.48 -16.45 -25.57
CA GLY A 633 17.49 -15.92 -24.66
C GLY A 633 17.28 -16.35 -23.21
N PHE A 634 17.71 -15.49 -22.28
CA PHE A 634 17.46 -15.66 -20.86
C PHE A 634 15.95 -15.52 -20.57
N THR A 635 15.33 -16.61 -20.11
CA THR A 635 13.89 -16.69 -19.87
C THR A 635 13.58 -16.78 -18.39
N LEU A 636 12.69 -15.91 -17.90
CA LEU A 636 12.05 -16.02 -16.59
C LEU A 636 10.62 -16.54 -16.76
N VAL A 637 10.28 -17.57 -15.99
CA VAL A 637 8.89 -18.03 -15.85
C VAL A 637 8.50 -17.99 -14.38
N GLU A 638 7.42 -17.29 -14.05
CA GLU A 638 6.77 -17.38 -12.75
C GLU A 638 5.36 -17.94 -12.91
N TRP A 639 5.00 -18.89 -12.06
CA TRP A 639 3.59 -19.20 -11.85
C TRP A 639 3.24 -19.17 -10.36
N GLY A 640 2.00 -18.83 -10.06
CA GLY A 640 1.47 -18.83 -8.69
C GLY A 640 -0.05 -18.88 -8.69
N GLY A 641 -0.67 -18.58 -7.56
CA GLY A 641 -2.12 -18.45 -7.50
C GLY A 641 -2.65 -17.90 -6.19
N LEU A 642 -3.88 -17.42 -6.22
CA LEU A 642 -4.52 -16.92 -5.02
C LEU A 642 -4.92 -18.11 -4.16
N ASN A 643 -4.35 -18.19 -2.95
CA ASN A 643 -4.87 -19.12 -1.96
C ASN A 643 -6.11 -18.44 -1.35
N LEU A 644 -7.30 -18.86 -1.77
CA LEU A 644 -8.58 -18.38 -1.28
C LEU A 644 -9.06 -19.14 -0.05
#